data_AF-A0A8C9V543-F1
#
_entry.id   AF-A0A8C9V543-F1
#
_cell.length_a   1.000
_cell.length_b   1.000
_cell.length_c   1.000
_cell.angle_alpha   90.00
_cell.angle_beta   90.00
_cell.angle_gamma   90.00
#
_symmetry.space_group_name_H-M   'P 1'
#
loop_
_entity.id
_entity.type
_entity.pdbx_description
1 polymer ?
#
loop_
_entity_poly.entity_id
_entity_poly.type
_entity_poly.pdbx_seq_one_letter_code
_entity_poly.pdbx_strand_id
1 'polypeptide(L)'
;MLLCCTCFSPHQQVQEDLNKKMLDGLLEFVKKSAASFWCRDDDWMSRMRASEIPTAALVLGVNMPDHTITFESMTELLHDSLTPFVASVQAKECTAMKQLMQKVLQRLMGTNVMVDEDEAEADLGFHTRDCPQKRVNCSLSALCDWYQSATKSEFLQSPPVVVIFRDLEAFSPQVLQDFILVCSQYVHQLPLVFIFGIATSPSTIQRMLPHSVSSLLCIELFQSLSCTQHLATIIDKLFLTSKFHFKFSAKVLQVLVGIFLYHDFSVCNFIKGLQTSSGLFCQPLSVLCCHKQEALVHAQQLNDRDVERIQQLPSFMRYVEEQVPEEQVQLLTSSEHVKGVCQKLLKSLHKYHKNFYPALRCLHVLTSILPKYPLGKQIRELYVLCLEKKVWETQEYDSAMQLIRMLAKDELVTCLQKCVEILTFCKSKKLKKVGQQLQDITATCEKLDSDRENDSSGKGLQKTDLFHLQKTLLEMKECRRTRRKTPYEILRNAVVDYIDNLVKTHLYPPESQPLYEVWYYSSSGTVRRHLNATPRTSIQTALSHPYCYLQNEALKNDSGIISSAAPDICIIYKLHLECGRLINLYDWLEAYATVATAAEGKDPSAIEGGKVDELKHARFIRAVSELEFLGFVKSTKQKTDHVARLTWGGC
;
A
#
# COMPACT_ATOMS: atom_id res chain seq x y z
N MET A 1 -0.71 20.72 -7.18
CA MET A 1 -2.15 20.50 -7.47
C MET A 1 -2.40 19.59 -8.67
N LEU A 2 -1.81 19.83 -9.85
CA LEU A 2 -2.02 18.98 -11.05
C LEU A 2 -1.66 17.49 -10.85
N LEU A 3 -0.60 17.18 -10.10
CA LEU A 3 -0.20 15.79 -9.81
C LEU A 3 -1.21 15.00 -8.95
N CYS A 4 -1.95 15.66 -8.04
CA CYS A 4 -2.94 14.98 -7.18
C CYS A 4 -4.19 14.53 -7.96
N CYS A 5 -4.64 15.32 -8.94
CA CYS A 5 -5.80 14.96 -9.76
C CYS A 5 -5.44 13.92 -10.83
N THR A 6 -4.21 13.95 -11.37
CA THR A 6 -3.80 13.05 -12.46
C THR A 6 -3.51 11.61 -12.02
N CYS A 7 -3.27 11.35 -10.73
CA CYS A 7 -3.01 10.00 -10.23
C CYS A 7 -4.28 9.26 -9.81
N PHE A 8 -5.40 9.96 -9.58
CA PHE A 8 -6.62 9.34 -9.07
C PHE A 8 -7.44 8.66 -10.18
N SER A 9 -7.58 9.29 -11.34
CA SER A 9 -8.28 8.68 -12.49
C SER A 9 -7.64 7.38 -13.00
N PRO A 10 -6.30 7.24 -13.16
CA PRO A 10 -5.72 5.96 -13.56
C PRO A 10 -5.80 4.91 -12.46
N HIS A 11 -5.93 5.28 -11.17
CA HIS A 11 -6.11 4.30 -10.11
C HIS A 11 -7.47 3.62 -10.20
N GLN A 12 -8.56 4.39 -10.29
CA GLN A 12 -9.91 3.84 -10.42
C GLN A 12 -10.02 2.94 -11.66
N GLN A 13 -9.49 3.40 -12.79
CA GLN A 13 -9.48 2.60 -14.01
C GLN A 13 -8.68 1.29 -13.86
N VAL A 14 -7.51 1.32 -13.22
CA VAL A 14 -6.72 0.11 -12.96
C VAL A 14 -7.45 -0.83 -11.99
N GLN A 15 -8.14 -0.29 -10.99
CA GLN A 15 -8.91 -1.08 -10.03
C GLN A 15 -10.13 -1.73 -10.70
N GLU A 16 -10.85 -1.00 -11.55
CA GLU A 16 -11.94 -1.51 -12.38
C GLU A 16 -11.44 -2.61 -13.33
N ASP A 17 -10.35 -2.37 -14.06
CA ASP A 17 -9.75 -3.35 -14.98
C ASP A 17 -9.35 -4.66 -14.26
N LEU A 18 -8.82 -4.54 -13.05
CA LEU A 18 -8.40 -5.69 -12.24
C LEU A 18 -9.60 -6.46 -11.69
N ASN A 19 -10.61 -5.75 -11.20
CA ASN A 19 -11.81 -6.37 -10.65
C ASN A 19 -12.76 -6.87 -11.74
N LYS A 20 -12.62 -6.42 -12.99
CA LYS A 20 -13.50 -6.75 -14.10
C LYS A 20 -13.74 -8.25 -14.25
N LYS A 21 -12.71 -9.09 -14.17
CA LYS A 21 -12.88 -10.55 -14.26
C LYS A 21 -13.77 -11.12 -13.16
N MET A 22 -13.61 -10.61 -11.93
CA MET A 22 -14.41 -11.04 -10.79
C MET A 22 -15.84 -10.51 -10.89
N LEU A 23 -16.00 -9.24 -11.29
CA LEU A 23 -17.29 -8.58 -11.49
C LEU A 23 -18.08 -9.21 -12.64
N ASP A 24 -17.42 -9.55 -13.76
CA ASP A 24 -18.02 -10.26 -14.89
C ASP A 24 -18.48 -11.67 -14.45
N GLY A 25 -17.68 -12.38 -13.65
CA GLY A 25 -18.04 -13.68 -13.09
C GLY A 25 -19.22 -13.60 -12.11
N LEU A 26 -19.27 -12.58 -11.25
CA LEU A 26 -20.42 -12.30 -10.39
C LEU A 26 -21.67 -11.97 -11.21
N LEU A 27 -21.51 -11.20 -12.30
CA LEU A 27 -22.60 -10.83 -13.18
C LEU A 27 -23.20 -12.05 -13.87
N GLU A 28 -22.35 -12.96 -14.36
CA GLU A 28 -22.78 -14.23 -14.93
C GLU A 28 -23.50 -15.10 -13.90
N PHE A 29 -23.01 -15.13 -12.65
CA PHE A 29 -23.67 -15.81 -11.53
C PHE A 29 -25.07 -15.24 -11.25
N VAL A 30 -25.21 -13.91 -11.13
CA VAL A 30 -26.53 -13.28 -10.90
C VAL A 30 -27.48 -13.50 -12.07
N LYS A 31 -26.97 -13.49 -13.32
CA LYS A 31 -27.77 -13.84 -14.51
C LYS A 31 -28.26 -15.28 -14.46
N LYS A 32 -27.39 -16.22 -14.08
CA LYS A 32 -27.71 -17.64 -13.98
C LYS A 32 -28.72 -17.91 -12.87
N SER A 33 -28.59 -17.24 -11.72
CA SER A 33 -29.53 -17.37 -10.61
C SER A 33 -30.90 -16.76 -10.95
N ALA A 34 -30.93 -15.63 -11.67
CA ALA A 34 -32.15 -15.08 -12.23
C ALA A 34 -32.80 -16.06 -13.21
N ALA A 35 -32.03 -16.59 -14.18
CA ALA A 35 -32.48 -17.60 -15.14
C ALA A 35 -33.11 -18.83 -14.47
N SER A 36 -32.52 -19.33 -13.39
CA SER A 36 -33.09 -20.46 -12.64
C SER A 36 -34.40 -20.12 -11.92
N PHE A 37 -34.62 -18.86 -11.54
CA PHE A 37 -35.90 -18.43 -10.99
C PHE A 37 -36.99 -18.38 -12.07
N TRP A 38 -36.63 -17.98 -13.30
CA TRP A 38 -37.53 -17.95 -14.46
C TRP A 38 -37.90 -19.34 -14.98
N CYS A 39 -36.91 -20.24 -15.02
CA CYS A 39 -37.04 -21.58 -15.57
C CYS A 39 -37.53 -22.53 -14.48
N ARG A 40 -38.85 -22.51 -14.22
CA ARG A 40 -39.52 -23.53 -13.41
C ARG A 40 -39.63 -24.84 -14.20
N ASP A 41 -38.52 -25.56 -14.36
CA ASP A 41 -38.60 -26.97 -14.78
C ASP A 41 -39.13 -27.80 -13.62
N ASP A 42 -40.05 -28.72 -13.91
CA ASP A 42 -40.84 -29.52 -12.95
C ASP A 42 -40.04 -30.67 -12.29
N ASP A 43 -38.72 -30.57 -12.27
CA ASP A 43 -37.82 -31.60 -11.75
C ASP A 43 -37.70 -31.50 -10.21
N TRP A 44 -37.57 -32.63 -9.52
CA TRP A 44 -37.46 -32.64 -8.04
C TRP A 44 -36.21 -31.86 -7.55
N MET A 45 -35.12 -31.92 -8.32
CA MET A 45 -33.89 -31.20 -8.03
C MET A 45 -34.00 -29.68 -8.20
N SER A 46 -34.82 -29.19 -9.14
CA SER A 46 -35.07 -27.74 -9.29
C SER A 46 -35.98 -27.21 -8.19
N ARG A 47 -36.89 -28.02 -7.63
CA ARG A 47 -37.69 -27.64 -6.45
C ARG A 47 -36.87 -27.53 -5.16
N MET A 48 -35.90 -28.42 -4.94
CA MET A 48 -34.95 -28.27 -3.83
C MET A 48 -34.08 -27.02 -4.00
N ARG A 49 -33.51 -26.81 -5.21
CA ARG A 49 -32.74 -25.59 -5.51
C ARG A 49 -33.56 -24.30 -5.47
N ALA A 50 -34.87 -24.37 -5.73
CA ALA A 50 -35.79 -23.23 -5.65
C ALA A 50 -36.10 -22.79 -4.20
N SER A 51 -35.68 -23.57 -3.20
CA SER A 51 -35.81 -23.20 -1.78
C SER A 51 -34.52 -22.62 -1.18
N GLU A 52 -33.41 -22.75 -1.89
CA GLU A 52 -32.10 -22.24 -1.48
C GLU A 52 -31.89 -20.80 -1.99
N ILE A 53 -31.29 -19.96 -1.16
CA ILE A 53 -30.94 -18.58 -1.55
C ILE A 53 -29.56 -18.61 -2.24
N PRO A 54 -29.46 -18.22 -3.53
CA PRO A 54 -28.19 -18.10 -4.21
C PRO A 54 -27.34 -17.04 -3.52
N THR A 55 -26.15 -17.44 -3.10
CA THR A 55 -25.25 -16.60 -2.30
C THR A 55 -23.85 -16.60 -2.92
N ALA A 56 -23.33 -15.41 -3.23
CA ALA A 56 -21.95 -15.24 -3.65
C ALA A 56 -21.09 -14.85 -2.44
N ALA A 57 -20.11 -15.68 -2.10
CA ALA A 57 -19.15 -15.40 -1.05
C ALA A 57 -17.88 -14.79 -1.67
N LEU A 58 -17.70 -13.49 -1.46
CA LEU A 58 -16.60 -12.71 -2.02
C LEU A 58 -15.47 -12.57 -0.99
N VAL A 59 -14.36 -13.25 -1.23
CA VAL A 59 -13.15 -13.17 -0.40
C VAL A 59 -12.33 -11.98 -0.87
N LEU A 60 -12.44 -10.87 -0.16
CA LEU A 60 -11.82 -9.59 -0.53
C LEU A 60 -10.48 -9.32 0.17
N GLY A 61 -10.21 -9.95 1.32
CA GLY A 61 -8.99 -9.73 2.11
C GLY A 61 -9.15 -8.70 3.23
N VAL A 62 -8.07 -8.44 3.96
CA VAL A 62 -8.04 -7.60 5.17
C VAL A 62 -8.11 -6.09 4.91
N ASN A 63 -8.10 -5.65 3.65
CA ASN A 63 -8.09 -4.24 3.24
C ASN A 63 -9.50 -3.62 3.19
N MET A 64 -10.19 -3.63 4.33
CA MET A 64 -11.54 -3.08 4.52
C MET A 64 -11.84 -1.73 3.85
N PRO A 65 -10.96 -0.70 3.91
CA PRO A 65 -11.27 0.59 3.30
C PRO A 65 -11.27 0.57 1.76
N ASP A 66 -10.60 -0.39 1.13
CA ASP A 66 -10.59 -0.49 -0.34
C ASP A 66 -11.90 -1.14 -0.85
N HIS A 67 -12.56 -1.95 0.00
CA HIS A 67 -13.80 -2.67 -0.33
C HIS A 67 -14.97 -1.74 -0.57
N THR A 68 -14.99 -0.54 0.02
CA THR A 68 -16.08 0.41 -0.21
C THR A 68 -16.15 0.81 -1.68
N ILE A 69 -14.99 1.09 -2.29
CA ILE A 69 -14.90 1.47 -3.70
C ILE A 69 -15.28 0.29 -4.61
N THR A 70 -14.86 -0.94 -4.27
CA THR A 70 -15.22 -2.12 -5.07
C THR A 70 -16.71 -2.43 -4.99
N PHE A 71 -17.33 -2.29 -3.82
CA PHE A 71 -18.78 -2.46 -3.65
C PHE A 71 -19.59 -1.35 -4.33
N GLU A 72 -19.09 -0.11 -4.34
CA GLU A 72 -19.72 1.00 -5.06
C GLU A 72 -19.68 0.74 -6.57
N SER A 73 -18.50 0.45 -7.13
CA SER A 73 -18.34 0.07 -8.54
C SER A 73 -19.20 -1.15 -8.92
N MET A 74 -19.29 -2.15 -8.04
CA MET A 74 -20.16 -3.31 -8.25
C MET A 74 -21.65 -2.92 -8.24
N THR A 75 -22.06 -2.01 -7.37
CA THR A 75 -23.45 -1.54 -7.28
C THR A 75 -23.83 -0.77 -8.55
N GLU A 76 -22.94 0.10 -9.04
CA GLU A 76 -23.11 0.81 -10.32
C GLU A 76 -23.23 -0.17 -11.49
N LEU A 77 -22.32 -1.15 -11.59
CA LEU A 77 -22.37 -2.17 -12.65
C LEU A 77 -23.64 -3.02 -12.61
N LEU A 78 -24.12 -3.39 -11.42
CA LEU A 78 -25.37 -4.17 -11.26
C LEU A 78 -26.60 -3.34 -11.66
N HIS A 79 -26.62 -2.05 -11.33
CA HIS A 79 -27.67 -1.12 -11.77
C HIS A 79 -27.71 -0.96 -13.29
N ASP A 80 -26.54 -0.82 -13.93
CA ASP A 80 -26.45 -0.61 -15.38
C ASP A 80 -26.83 -1.85 -16.21
N SER A 81 -26.59 -3.06 -15.68
CA SER A 81 -26.61 -4.28 -16.47
C SER A 81 -27.70 -5.28 -16.13
N LEU A 82 -28.29 -5.25 -14.92
CA LEU A 82 -29.21 -6.28 -14.47
C LEU A 82 -30.43 -5.78 -13.69
N THR A 83 -30.22 -5.03 -12.61
CA THR A 83 -31.27 -4.83 -11.62
C THR A 83 -31.26 -3.42 -11.04
N PRO A 84 -32.40 -2.71 -11.01
CA PRO A 84 -32.52 -1.48 -10.24
C PRO A 84 -32.56 -1.73 -8.72
N PHE A 85 -32.75 -2.97 -8.27
CA PHE A 85 -32.97 -3.33 -6.86
C PHE A 85 -31.71 -3.91 -6.20
N VAL A 86 -30.79 -3.03 -5.79
CA VAL A 86 -29.57 -3.40 -5.06
C VAL A 86 -29.54 -2.70 -3.70
N ALA A 87 -29.39 -3.47 -2.63
CA ALA A 87 -29.26 -2.94 -1.26
C ALA A 87 -27.92 -3.32 -0.66
N SER A 88 -27.06 -2.33 -0.42
CA SER A 88 -25.80 -2.53 0.33
C SER A 88 -25.98 -2.22 1.81
N VAL A 89 -25.62 -3.15 2.68
CA VAL A 89 -25.81 -3.07 4.14
C VAL A 89 -24.47 -3.18 4.86
N GLN A 90 -24.31 -2.38 5.92
CA GLN A 90 -23.15 -2.39 6.81
C GLN A 90 -23.52 -2.92 8.20
N ALA A 91 -22.62 -3.66 8.83
CA ALA A 91 -22.84 -4.23 10.15
C ALA A 91 -23.09 -3.17 11.25
N LYS A 92 -22.42 -2.02 11.16
CA LYS A 92 -22.57 -0.90 12.11
C LYS A 92 -24.00 -0.34 12.16
N GLU A 93 -24.74 -0.47 11.07
CA GLU A 93 -26.12 0.04 10.95
C GLU A 93 -27.18 -1.00 11.36
N CYS A 94 -26.76 -2.23 11.69
CA CYS A 94 -27.63 -3.38 11.84
C CYS A 94 -27.34 -4.14 13.14
N THR A 95 -27.64 -3.51 14.28
CA THR A 95 -27.48 -4.17 15.59
C THR A 95 -28.66 -5.08 15.93
N ALA A 96 -29.85 -4.77 15.41
CA ALA A 96 -31.07 -5.55 15.60
C ALA A 96 -31.75 -5.91 14.27
N MET A 97 -32.51 -7.00 14.26
CA MET A 97 -33.26 -7.50 13.09
C MET A 97 -34.21 -6.46 12.49
N LYS A 98 -34.91 -5.69 13.34
CA LYS A 98 -35.79 -4.59 12.90
C LYS A 98 -35.02 -3.54 12.07
N GLN A 99 -33.83 -3.17 12.52
CA GLN A 99 -32.98 -2.19 11.82
C GLN A 99 -32.46 -2.74 10.50
N LEU A 100 -32.04 -4.01 10.47
CA LEU A 100 -31.59 -4.67 9.25
C LEU A 100 -32.69 -4.68 8.18
N MET A 101 -33.89 -5.15 8.53
CA MET A 101 -35.03 -5.17 7.62
C MET A 101 -35.41 -3.78 7.14
N GLN A 102 -35.44 -2.80 8.05
CA GLN A 102 -35.73 -1.42 7.72
C GLN A 102 -34.72 -0.81 6.77
N LYS A 103 -33.43 -1.08 6.94
CA LYS A 103 -32.38 -0.58 6.04
C LYS A 103 -32.46 -1.22 4.66
N VAL A 104 -32.72 -2.53 4.58
CA VAL A 104 -32.95 -3.21 3.31
C VAL A 104 -34.15 -2.58 2.58
N LEU A 105 -35.28 -2.41 3.28
CA LEU A 105 -36.47 -1.75 2.73
C LEU A 105 -36.21 -0.29 2.30
N GLN A 106 -35.52 0.50 3.13
CA GLN A 106 -35.17 1.89 2.83
C GLN A 106 -34.32 1.99 1.56
N ARG A 107 -33.36 1.09 1.39
CA ARG A 107 -32.46 1.08 0.22
C ARG A 107 -33.14 0.57 -1.04
N LEU A 108 -34.05 -0.40 -0.94
CA LEU A 108 -34.78 -0.94 -2.09
C LEU A 108 -35.92 -0.03 -2.56
N MET A 109 -36.67 0.58 -1.62
CA MET A 109 -37.81 1.45 -1.95
C MET A 109 -37.42 2.92 -2.16
N GLY A 110 -36.16 3.30 -1.95
CA GLY A 110 -35.67 4.68 -2.07
C GLY A 110 -36.34 5.69 -1.12
N THR A 111 -37.06 5.22 -0.09
CA THR A 111 -37.89 6.06 0.80
C THR A 111 -37.34 5.98 2.22
N ASN A 112 -37.07 7.12 2.86
CA ASN A 112 -36.58 7.17 4.25
C ASN A 112 -37.61 6.60 5.23
N VAL A 113 -37.35 5.40 5.74
CA VAL A 113 -38.11 4.79 6.83
C VAL A 113 -37.43 5.16 8.16
N MET A 114 -38.13 5.87 9.04
CA MET A 114 -37.65 6.23 10.40
C MET A 114 -37.99 5.12 11.41
N VAL A 115 -37.14 4.95 12.42
CA VAL A 115 -37.40 4.11 13.61
C VAL A 115 -38.14 4.99 14.62
N ASP A 116 -39.22 4.51 15.23
CA ASP A 116 -39.70 5.05 16.50
C ASP A 116 -38.64 4.71 17.57
N GLU A 117 -37.82 5.67 17.97
CA GLU A 117 -37.19 5.63 19.30
C GLU A 117 -38.24 6.12 20.29
N ASP A 118 -38.62 5.25 21.22
CA ASP A 118 -39.57 5.56 22.27
C ASP A 118 -39.08 6.75 23.11
N GLU A 119 -40.00 7.70 23.31
CA GLU A 119 -40.02 8.90 24.15
C GLU A 119 -38.90 9.07 25.20
N ALA A 120 -37.90 9.91 24.89
CA ALA A 120 -37.21 10.77 25.87
C ALA A 120 -36.40 11.86 25.17
N GLU A 121 -37.06 12.95 24.75
CA GLU A 121 -36.62 14.34 24.97
C GLU A 121 -37.61 15.29 24.28
N ALA A 122 -38.40 15.97 25.11
CA ALA A 122 -39.22 17.09 24.69
C ALA A 122 -38.35 18.34 24.49
N ASP A 123 -38.78 19.17 23.53
CA ASP A 123 -38.51 20.61 23.37
C ASP A 123 -37.20 21.07 22.70
N LEU A 124 -37.29 21.43 21.40
CA LEU A 124 -37.36 22.82 20.91
C LEU A 124 -37.20 22.85 19.37
N GLY A 125 -38.24 23.32 18.68
CA GLY A 125 -38.39 23.15 17.24
C GLY A 125 -37.74 24.19 16.31
N PHE A 126 -37.67 23.82 15.02
CA PHE A 126 -37.97 24.72 13.90
C PHE A 126 -38.40 23.91 12.68
N HIS A 127 -39.49 24.32 12.05
CA HIS A 127 -40.18 23.62 10.97
C HIS A 127 -39.45 23.67 9.62
N THR A 128 -39.44 22.56 8.90
CA THR A 128 -39.69 22.53 7.44
C THR A 128 -40.53 21.29 7.13
N ARG A 129 -41.84 21.51 6.98
CA ARG A 129 -42.79 20.53 6.43
C ARG A 129 -42.71 20.64 4.90
N ASP A 130 -42.46 19.51 4.22
CA ASP A 130 -43.26 19.04 3.07
C ASP A 130 -42.55 17.87 2.37
N CYS A 131 -42.82 16.64 2.85
CA CYS A 131 -42.83 15.41 2.04
C CYS A 131 -43.64 14.35 2.80
N PRO A 132 -44.60 13.64 2.18
CA PRO A 132 -45.44 12.66 2.88
C PRO A 132 -44.61 11.41 3.21
N GLN A 133 -43.99 11.39 4.38
CA GLN A 133 -43.26 10.24 4.91
C GLN A 133 -44.25 9.15 5.35
N LYS A 134 -44.62 8.24 4.45
CA LYS A 134 -45.43 7.06 4.78
C LYS A 134 -44.65 6.14 5.72
N ARG A 135 -45.12 6.01 6.96
CA ARG A 135 -44.66 4.99 7.92
C ARG A 135 -45.07 3.62 7.41
N VAL A 136 -44.12 2.85 6.89
CA VAL A 136 -44.34 1.48 6.44
C VAL A 136 -43.89 0.54 7.57
N ASN A 137 -44.79 -0.32 8.04
CA ASN A 137 -44.42 -1.41 8.93
C ASN A 137 -43.37 -2.27 8.21
N CYS A 138 -42.15 -2.31 8.74
CA CYS A 138 -40.99 -2.98 8.15
C CYS A 138 -41.14 -4.51 8.23
N SER A 139 -41.98 -5.07 7.36
CA SER A 139 -42.22 -6.50 7.24
C SER A 139 -41.80 -6.98 5.86
N LEU A 140 -41.35 -8.23 5.76
CA LEU A 140 -40.97 -8.82 4.47
C LEU A 140 -42.19 -9.00 3.55
N SER A 141 -43.40 -9.12 4.11
CA SER A 141 -44.66 -9.09 3.36
C SER A 141 -44.88 -7.74 2.65
N ALA A 142 -44.59 -6.62 3.32
CA ALA A 142 -44.65 -5.31 2.68
C ALA A 142 -43.64 -5.16 1.53
N LEU A 143 -42.45 -5.80 1.66
CA LEU A 143 -41.49 -5.88 0.56
C LEU A 143 -42.06 -6.67 -0.62
N CYS A 144 -42.69 -7.82 -0.38
CA CYS A 144 -43.33 -8.64 -1.41
C CYS A 144 -44.44 -7.86 -2.13
N ASP A 145 -45.33 -7.20 -1.40
CA ASP A 145 -46.43 -6.43 -1.96
C ASP A 145 -45.91 -5.26 -2.81
N TRP A 146 -44.90 -4.56 -2.31
CA TRP A 146 -44.23 -3.49 -3.05
C TRP A 146 -43.53 -4.02 -4.31
N TYR A 147 -42.78 -5.12 -4.21
CA TYR A 147 -42.07 -5.72 -5.34
C TYR A 147 -43.04 -6.18 -6.42
N GLN A 148 -44.15 -6.82 -6.03
CA GLN A 148 -45.21 -7.21 -6.97
C GLN A 148 -45.87 -5.98 -7.62
N SER A 149 -46.00 -4.87 -6.91
CA SER A 149 -46.53 -3.62 -7.48
C SER A 149 -45.55 -2.97 -8.47
N ALA A 150 -44.25 -2.94 -8.14
CA ALA A 150 -43.21 -2.30 -8.94
C ALA A 150 -42.85 -3.11 -10.20
N THR A 151 -42.91 -4.44 -10.12
CA THR A 151 -42.58 -5.31 -11.26
C THR A 151 -43.73 -5.44 -12.25
N LYS A 152 -44.99 -5.32 -11.82
CA LYS A 152 -46.16 -5.32 -12.70
C LYS A 152 -46.23 -4.09 -13.62
N SER A 153 -45.60 -2.97 -13.25
CA SER A 153 -45.69 -1.70 -13.97
C SER A 153 -44.61 -1.47 -15.04
N GLU A 154 -43.42 -2.06 -14.90
CA GLU A 154 -42.25 -1.61 -15.69
C GLU A 154 -41.43 -2.71 -16.40
N PHE A 155 -41.52 -4.01 -16.03
CA PHE A 155 -40.59 -5.03 -16.55
C PHE A 155 -41.27 -6.33 -17.00
N LEU A 156 -40.90 -6.87 -18.18
CA LEU A 156 -41.37 -8.19 -18.68
C LEU A 156 -40.81 -9.39 -17.89
N GLN A 157 -39.68 -9.19 -17.19
CA GLN A 157 -39.04 -10.16 -16.30
C GLN A 157 -38.80 -9.45 -14.95
N SER A 158 -39.40 -9.94 -13.86
CA SER A 158 -39.19 -9.46 -12.48
C SER A 158 -37.71 -9.53 -12.01
N PRO A 159 -36.97 -8.41 -12.01
CA PRO A 159 -35.52 -8.39 -11.75
C PRO A 159 -35.14 -8.93 -10.36
N PRO A 160 -34.01 -9.66 -10.20
CA PRO A 160 -33.57 -10.11 -8.89
C PRO A 160 -33.35 -8.96 -7.89
N VAL A 161 -33.54 -9.25 -6.61
CA VAL A 161 -33.25 -8.33 -5.51
C VAL A 161 -31.92 -8.75 -4.90
N VAL A 162 -30.89 -7.93 -5.07
CA VAL A 162 -29.53 -8.22 -4.60
C VAL A 162 -29.28 -7.52 -3.26
N VAL A 163 -28.95 -8.29 -2.23
CA VAL A 163 -28.55 -7.76 -0.90
C VAL A 163 -27.06 -8.01 -0.68
N ILE A 164 -26.29 -6.93 -0.55
CA ILE A 164 -24.84 -6.96 -0.36
C ILE A 164 -24.52 -6.71 1.12
N PHE A 165 -23.93 -7.69 1.77
CA PHE A 165 -23.38 -7.57 3.12
C PHE A 165 -21.90 -7.25 3.01
N ARG A 166 -21.50 -5.99 3.29
CA ARG A 166 -20.12 -5.54 3.08
C ARG A 166 -19.11 -6.29 3.98
N ASP A 167 -19.46 -6.44 5.25
CA ASP A 167 -18.54 -6.95 6.29
C ASP A 167 -19.21 -8.06 7.12
N LEU A 168 -19.23 -9.30 6.61
CA LEU A 168 -19.92 -10.42 7.27
C LEU A 168 -19.44 -10.66 8.71
N GLU A 169 -18.15 -10.47 8.97
CA GLU A 169 -17.48 -10.71 10.26
C GLU A 169 -17.93 -9.77 11.38
N ALA A 170 -18.43 -8.59 11.03
CA ALA A 170 -18.85 -7.58 11.99
C ALA A 170 -20.33 -7.71 12.40
N PHE A 171 -21.12 -8.54 11.69
CA PHE A 171 -22.52 -8.77 12.03
C PHE A 171 -22.67 -9.66 13.26
N SER A 172 -23.73 -9.43 14.03
CA SER A 172 -24.13 -10.36 15.08
C SER A 172 -24.69 -11.65 14.45
N PRO A 173 -24.20 -12.84 14.85
CA PRO A 173 -24.63 -14.11 14.25
C PRO A 173 -26.14 -14.33 14.33
N GLN A 174 -26.77 -13.96 15.45
CA GLN A 174 -28.21 -14.14 15.68
C GLN A 174 -29.05 -13.35 14.67
N VAL A 175 -28.73 -12.07 14.46
CA VAL A 175 -29.49 -11.21 13.52
C VAL A 175 -29.37 -11.72 12.10
N LEU A 176 -28.17 -12.17 11.70
CA LEU A 176 -27.95 -12.72 10.36
C LEU A 176 -28.70 -14.05 10.16
N GLN A 177 -28.68 -14.93 11.16
CA GLN A 177 -29.39 -16.21 11.12
C GLN A 177 -30.90 -16.02 11.00
N ASP A 178 -31.48 -15.17 11.85
CA ASP A 178 -32.91 -14.86 11.83
C ASP A 178 -33.31 -14.22 10.50
N PHE A 179 -32.48 -13.33 9.95
CA PHE A 179 -32.72 -12.72 8.65
C PHE A 179 -32.73 -13.73 7.51
N ILE A 180 -31.77 -14.66 7.47
CA ILE A 180 -31.72 -15.70 6.44
C ILE A 180 -32.93 -16.63 6.55
N LEU A 181 -33.31 -17.04 7.78
CA LEU A 181 -34.48 -17.89 8.02
C LEU A 181 -35.78 -17.22 7.55
N VAL A 182 -35.95 -15.93 7.86
CA VAL A 182 -37.10 -15.15 7.39
C VAL A 182 -37.06 -15.04 5.86
N CYS A 183 -35.92 -14.72 5.25
CA CYS A 183 -35.81 -14.61 3.80
C CYS A 183 -36.10 -15.93 3.07
N SER A 184 -35.67 -17.06 3.63
CA SER A 184 -35.88 -18.40 3.05
C SER A 184 -37.36 -18.73 2.84
N GLN A 185 -38.24 -18.25 3.74
CA GLN A 185 -39.68 -18.46 3.61
C GLN A 185 -40.32 -17.70 2.43
N TYR A 186 -39.68 -16.64 1.94
CA TYR A 186 -40.21 -15.76 0.89
C TYR A 186 -39.48 -15.90 -0.45
N VAL A 187 -38.55 -16.86 -0.59
CA VAL A 187 -37.79 -17.11 -1.84
C VAL A 187 -38.73 -17.37 -3.02
N HIS A 188 -39.88 -18.00 -2.80
CA HIS A 188 -40.86 -18.25 -3.87
C HIS A 188 -41.57 -16.99 -4.39
N GLN A 189 -41.59 -15.91 -3.61
CA GLN A 189 -42.24 -14.65 -3.95
C GLN A 189 -41.24 -13.57 -4.39
N LEU A 190 -39.98 -13.68 -3.95
CA LEU A 190 -38.92 -12.72 -4.20
C LEU A 190 -37.65 -13.44 -4.69
N PRO A 191 -37.14 -13.12 -5.89
CA PRO A 191 -35.85 -13.61 -6.36
C PRO A 191 -34.71 -12.92 -5.60
N LEU A 192 -34.39 -13.43 -4.40
CA LEU A 192 -33.33 -12.90 -3.53
C LEU A 192 -31.96 -13.47 -3.91
N VAL A 193 -30.95 -12.62 -4.00
CA VAL A 193 -29.54 -13.00 -4.16
C VAL A 193 -28.71 -12.32 -3.08
N PHE A 194 -27.87 -13.07 -2.38
CA PHE A 194 -26.98 -12.53 -1.34
C PHE A 194 -25.54 -12.43 -1.83
N ILE A 195 -24.86 -11.35 -1.47
CA ILE A 195 -23.42 -11.19 -1.68
C ILE A 195 -22.77 -10.96 -0.32
N PHE A 196 -21.88 -11.86 0.10
CA PHE A 196 -21.15 -11.77 1.36
C PHE A 196 -19.73 -11.27 1.12
N GLY A 197 -19.39 -10.11 1.65
CA GLY A 197 -18.02 -9.63 1.76
C GLY A 197 -17.32 -10.28 2.95
N ILE A 198 -16.28 -11.07 2.66
CA ILE A 198 -15.49 -11.80 3.64
C ILE A 198 -14.05 -11.27 3.60
N ALA A 199 -13.55 -10.84 4.76
CA ALA A 199 -12.19 -10.34 4.88
C ALA A 199 -11.16 -11.47 5.06
N THR A 200 -11.49 -12.50 5.85
CA THR A 200 -10.55 -13.56 6.23
C THR A 200 -10.60 -14.77 5.29
N SER A 201 -11.44 -15.75 5.60
CA SER A 201 -11.53 -17.02 4.89
C SER A 201 -12.97 -17.55 4.90
N PRO A 202 -13.35 -18.43 3.96
CA PRO A 202 -14.70 -18.98 3.89
C PRO A 202 -15.15 -19.76 5.13
N SER A 203 -14.22 -20.23 5.96
CA SER A 203 -14.54 -20.92 7.23
C SER A 203 -15.27 -20.00 8.22
N THR A 204 -15.14 -18.68 8.08
CA THR A 204 -15.92 -17.70 8.85
C THR A 204 -17.42 -17.89 8.65
N ILE A 205 -17.87 -18.25 7.43
CA ILE A 205 -19.29 -18.52 7.18
C ILE A 205 -19.76 -19.69 8.04
N GLN A 206 -18.98 -20.77 8.09
CA GLN A 206 -19.30 -21.97 8.88
C GLN A 206 -19.28 -21.70 10.39
N ARG A 207 -18.48 -20.73 10.85
CA ARG A 207 -18.44 -20.30 12.25
C ARG A 207 -19.61 -19.38 12.63
N MET A 208 -20.07 -18.53 11.70
CA MET A 208 -21.15 -17.58 11.93
C MET A 208 -22.54 -18.17 11.71
N LEU A 209 -22.66 -19.08 10.75
CA LEU A 209 -23.91 -19.74 10.38
C LEU A 209 -23.86 -21.22 10.78
N PRO A 210 -24.78 -21.69 11.62
CA PRO A 210 -24.91 -23.11 11.91
C PRO A 210 -25.32 -23.88 10.65
N HIS A 211 -25.09 -25.18 10.64
CA HIS A 211 -25.40 -26.05 9.49
C HIS A 211 -26.86 -25.96 9.04
N SER A 212 -27.80 -25.74 9.97
CA SER A 212 -29.23 -25.57 9.69
C SER A 212 -29.55 -24.35 8.81
N VAL A 213 -28.77 -23.28 8.94
CA VAL A 213 -28.93 -22.05 8.14
C VAL A 213 -28.07 -22.11 6.89
N SER A 214 -26.88 -22.68 6.99
CA SER A 214 -25.97 -22.86 5.85
C SER A 214 -26.59 -23.73 4.74
N SER A 215 -27.39 -24.75 5.09
CA SER A 215 -28.10 -25.58 4.10
C SER A 215 -29.16 -24.83 3.30
N LEU A 216 -29.58 -23.65 3.73
CA LEU A 216 -30.54 -22.80 3.01
C LEU A 216 -29.86 -21.89 1.98
N LEU A 217 -28.52 -21.89 1.93
CA LEU A 217 -27.74 -21.03 1.05
C LEU A 217 -27.01 -21.88 0.01
N CYS A 218 -27.16 -21.52 -1.27
CA CYS A 218 -26.32 -22.04 -2.34
C CYS A 218 -25.10 -21.13 -2.51
N ILE A 219 -24.00 -21.45 -1.82
CA ILE A 219 -22.81 -20.59 -1.77
C ILE A 219 -21.83 -20.90 -2.91
N GLU A 220 -21.56 -19.91 -3.76
CA GLU A 220 -20.44 -19.93 -4.72
C GLU A 220 -19.32 -18.98 -4.26
N LEU A 221 -18.07 -19.43 -4.38
CA LEU A 221 -16.90 -18.70 -3.88
C LEU A 221 -16.24 -17.88 -4.99
N PHE A 222 -16.10 -16.58 -4.74
CA PHE A 222 -15.39 -15.64 -5.60
C PHE A 222 -14.17 -15.11 -4.86
N GLN A 223 -12.99 -15.30 -5.43
CA GLN A 223 -11.76 -14.82 -4.85
C GLN A 223 -11.31 -13.53 -5.54
N SER A 224 -11.10 -12.49 -4.75
CA SER A 224 -10.47 -11.25 -5.20
C SER A 224 -8.97 -11.42 -5.41
N LEU A 225 -8.39 -10.51 -6.19
CA LEU A 225 -6.94 -10.39 -6.35
C LEU A 225 -6.29 -10.01 -5.00
N SER A 226 -5.05 -10.47 -4.79
CA SER A 226 -4.34 -10.14 -3.56
C SER A 226 -3.90 -8.67 -3.55
N CYS A 227 -3.92 -8.03 -2.38
CA CYS A 227 -3.53 -6.62 -2.24
C CYS A 227 -2.07 -6.38 -2.66
N THR A 228 -1.20 -7.37 -2.49
CA THR A 228 0.22 -7.29 -2.92
C THR A 228 0.37 -7.30 -4.44
N GLN A 229 -0.48 -8.04 -5.15
CA GLN A 229 -0.55 -8.00 -6.61
C GLN A 229 -1.16 -6.68 -7.09
N HIS A 230 -2.23 -6.22 -6.43
CA HIS A 230 -2.84 -4.92 -6.72
C HIS A 230 -1.82 -3.78 -6.59
N LEU A 231 -1.08 -3.72 -5.48
CA LEU A 231 0.01 -2.75 -5.31
C LEU A 231 1.08 -2.88 -6.40
N ALA A 232 1.51 -4.10 -6.75
CA ALA A 232 2.51 -4.30 -7.79
C ALA A 232 2.04 -3.77 -9.16
N THR A 233 0.78 -4.00 -9.52
CA THR A 233 0.20 -3.47 -10.76
C THR A 233 0.09 -1.95 -10.75
N ILE A 234 -0.30 -1.36 -9.61
CA ILE A 234 -0.35 0.10 -9.45
C ILE A 234 1.04 0.69 -9.57
N ILE A 235 2.04 0.07 -8.95
CA ILE A 235 3.42 0.55 -9.05
C ILE A 235 3.92 0.45 -10.50
N ASP A 236 3.58 -0.62 -11.21
CA ASP A 236 3.95 -0.78 -12.62
C ASP A 236 3.27 0.25 -13.54
N LYS A 237 1.99 0.54 -13.33
CA LYS A 237 1.24 1.49 -14.16
C LYS A 237 1.53 2.96 -13.82
N LEU A 238 1.72 3.30 -12.54
CA LEU A 238 1.93 4.68 -12.09
C LEU A 238 3.41 5.07 -12.02
N PHE A 239 4.28 4.29 -11.36
CA PHE A 239 5.68 4.69 -11.14
C PHE A 239 6.60 4.32 -12.29
N LEU A 240 6.44 3.10 -12.82
CA LEU A 240 7.31 2.53 -13.85
C LEU A 240 6.95 2.98 -15.27
N THR A 241 6.24 4.12 -15.37
CA THR A 241 5.95 4.78 -16.65
C THR A 241 6.69 6.10 -16.78
N SER A 242 7.11 6.41 -18.00
CA SER A 242 7.70 7.72 -18.35
C SER A 242 6.64 8.80 -18.60
N LYS A 243 5.35 8.52 -18.32
CA LYS A 243 4.24 9.46 -18.53
C LYS A 243 4.21 10.50 -17.42
N PHE A 244 4.40 10.04 -16.19
CA PHE A 244 4.50 10.90 -15.00
C PHE A 244 5.97 11.25 -14.75
N HIS A 245 6.28 12.55 -14.63
CA HIS A 245 7.64 13.05 -14.43
C HIS A 245 8.05 13.08 -12.96
N PHE A 246 7.08 13.28 -12.06
CA PHE A 246 7.32 13.23 -10.63
C PHE A 246 7.66 11.82 -10.16
N LYS A 247 8.74 11.69 -9.38
CA LYS A 247 9.28 10.42 -8.89
C LYS A 247 9.65 10.51 -7.41
N PHE A 248 9.70 9.34 -6.79
CA PHE A 248 10.09 9.19 -5.40
C PHE A 248 11.51 8.64 -5.30
N SER A 249 12.28 9.14 -4.33
CA SER A 249 13.54 8.51 -3.94
C SER A 249 13.29 7.11 -3.38
N ALA A 250 14.30 6.24 -3.47
CA ALA A 250 14.25 4.88 -2.96
C ALA A 250 13.78 4.81 -1.50
N LYS A 251 14.33 5.69 -0.64
CA LYS A 251 14.00 5.73 0.80
C LYS A 251 12.54 6.09 1.06
N VAL A 252 11.96 7.00 0.27
CA VAL A 252 10.55 7.37 0.40
C VAL A 252 9.66 6.21 -0.04
N LEU A 253 10.01 5.58 -1.16
CA LEU A 253 9.27 4.41 -1.65
C LEU A 253 9.35 3.24 -0.65
N GLN A 254 10.50 3.00 -0.02
CA GLN A 254 10.65 2.01 1.04
C GLN A 254 9.79 2.32 2.27
N VAL A 255 9.69 3.58 2.69
CA VAL A 255 8.80 3.96 3.81
C VAL A 255 7.34 3.69 3.44
N LEU A 256 6.89 4.10 2.25
CA LEU A 256 5.50 3.89 1.80
C LEU A 256 5.16 2.40 1.65
N VAL A 257 6.05 1.64 1.02
CA VAL A 257 5.93 0.19 0.88
C VAL A 257 6.01 -0.51 2.24
N GLY A 258 6.86 -0.04 3.14
CA GLY A 258 6.98 -0.55 4.50
C GLY A 258 5.69 -0.33 5.30
N ILE A 259 5.08 0.85 5.19
CA ILE A 259 3.76 1.12 5.77
C ILE A 259 2.72 0.13 5.22
N PHE A 260 2.72 -0.10 3.91
CA PHE A 260 1.78 -1.04 3.30
C PHE A 260 1.98 -2.51 3.72
N LEU A 261 3.22 -3.00 3.75
CA LEU A 261 3.50 -4.41 4.02
C LEU A 261 3.47 -4.77 5.50
N TYR A 262 3.87 -3.84 6.39
CA TYR A 262 4.02 -4.12 7.82
C TYR A 262 2.87 -3.59 8.68
N HIS A 263 2.11 -2.59 8.19
CA HIS A 263 1.00 -2.02 8.95
C HIS A 263 -0.34 -2.30 8.27
N ASP A 264 -0.58 -1.70 7.09
CA ASP A 264 -1.90 -1.70 6.47
C ASP A 264 -1.81 -2.16 5.02
N PHE A 265 -2.36 -3.33 4.68
CA PHE A 265 -2.49 -3.81 3.29
C PHE A 265 -3.49 -3.00 2.43
N SER A 266 -3.73 -1.72 2.77
CA SER A 266 -4.64 -0.83 2.04
C SER A 266 -3.89 -0.04 0.98
N VAL A 267 -4.37 -0.17 -0.26
CA VAL A 267 -3.87 0.60 -1.39
C VAL A 267 -4.37 2.03 -1.34
N CYS A 268 -5.58 2.29 -0.81
CA CYS A 268 -6.06 3.66 -0.61
C CYS A 268 -5.14 4.47 0.31
N ASN A 269 -4.66 3.87 1.41
CA ASN A 269 -3.72 4.53 2.31
C ASN A 269 -2.37 4.78 1.64
N PHE A 270 -1.89 3.82 0.83
CA PHE A 270 -0.70 4.01 0.02
C PHE A 270 -0.84 5.21 -0.92
N ILE A 271 -1.98 5.34 -1.63
CA ILE A 271 -2.25 6.46 -2.55
C ILE A 271 -2.38 7.79 -1.82
N LYS A 272 -3.07 7.82 -0.67
CA LYS A 272 -3.09 9.01 0.20
C LYS A 272 -1.68 9.39 0.63
N GLY A 273 -0.83 8.41 0.96
CA GLY A 273 0.59 8.61 1.24
C GLY A 273 1.35 9.24 0.08
N LEU A 274 1.05 8.84 -1.16
CA LEU A 274 1.61 9.45 -2.37
C LEU A 274 1.12 10.89 -2.57
N GLN A 275 -0.16 11.15 -2.35
CA GLN A 275 -0.73 12.49 -2.45
C GLN A 275 -0.10 13.44 -1.43
N THR A 276 0.00 13.00 -0.17
CA THR A 276 0.63 13.78 0.90
C THR A 276 2.11 14.06 0.61
N SER A 277 2.86 13.05 0.18
CA SER A 277 4.28 13.22 -0.18
C SER A 277 4.48 14.11 -1.41
N SER A 278 3.58 14.06 -2.40
CA SER A 278 3.57 15.00 -3.52
C SER A 278 3.23 16.44 -3.09
N GLY A 279 2.30 16.60 -2.15
CA GLY A 279 1.98 17.91 -1.55
C GLY A 279 3.16 18.51 -0.77
N LEU A 280 3.97 17.66 -0.13
CA LEU A 280 5.21 18.07 0.55
C LEU A 280 6.36 18.43 -0.41
N PHE A 281 6.25 18.11 -1.71
CA PHE A 281 7.23 18.45 -2.74
C PHE A 281 7.01 19.86 -3.34
N CYS A 282 6.33 20.76 -2.62
CA CYS A 282 6.16 22.14 -3.05
C CYS A 282 7.47 22.94 -2.93
N GLN A 283 8.44 22.65 -3.81
CA GLN A 283 9.56 23.52 -4.10
C GLN A 283 9.22 24.40 -5.32
N PRO A 284 9.70 25.65 -5.38
CA PRO A 284 9.50 26.52 -6.54
C PRO A 284 10.01 25.90 -7.86
N LEU A 285 11.08 25.10 -7.79
CA LEU A 285 11.68 24.43 -8.94
C LEU A 285 10.83 23.27 -9.48
N SER A 286 9.85 22.78 -8.71
CA SER A 286 8.95 21.70 -9.14
C SER A 286 8.09 22.07 -10.35
N VAL A 287 8.00 23.36 -10.70
CA VAL A 287 7.37 23.85 -11.95
C VAL A 287 8.06 23.28 -13.20
N LEU A 288 9.33 22.91 -13.11
CA LEU A 288 10.08 22.28 -14.21
C LEU A 288 9.73 20.78 -14.38
N CYS A 289 8.94 20.20 -13.47
CA CYS A 289 8.49 18.79 -13.50
C CYS A 289 7.24 18.61 -14.39
N CYS A 290 7.34 19.04 -15.65
CA CYS A 290 6.25 19.01 -16.63
C CYS A 290 6.65 18.23 -17.89
N HIS A 291 5.72 18.13 -18.85
CA HIS A 291 6.05 17.56 -20.15
C HIS A 291 7.21 18.31 -20.82
N LYS A 292 8.01 17.59 -21.61
CA LYS A 292 9.22 18.11 -22.24
C LYS A 292 9.07 19.49 -22.91
N GLN A 293 7.95 19.76 -23.59
CA GLN A 293 7.76 21.04 -24.27
C GLN A 293 7.51 22.18 -23.28
N GLU A 294 6.62 21.97 -22.32
CA GLU A 294 6.29 22.92 -21.25
C GLU A 294 7.51 23.19 -20.36
N ALA A 295 8.25 22.15 -19.95
CA ALA A 295 9.43 22.28 -19.12
C ALA A 295 10.52 23.14 -19.79
N LEU A 296 10.65 23.10 -21.12
CA LEU A 296 11.61 23.94 -21.84
C LEU A 296 11.18 25.41 -21.89
N VAL A 297 9.88 25.68 -22.02
CA VAL A 297 9.32 27.03 -21.98
C VAL A 297 9.47 27.61 -20.57
N HIS A 298 9.11 26.84 -19.54
CA HIS A 298 9.28 27.26 -18.15
C HIS A 298 10.75 27.51 -17.79
N ALA A 299 11.68 26.71 -18.31
CA ALA A 299 13.12 26.96 -18.12
C ALA A 299 13.61 28.29 -18.72
N GLN A 300 12.98 28.79 -19.80
CA GLN A 300 13.29 30.12 -20.36
C GLN A 300 12.72 31.25 -19.52
N GLN A 301 11.55 31.03 -18.91
CA GLN A 301 10.80 32.00 -18.13
C GLN A 301 11.24 32.09 -16.66
N LEU A 302 12.30 31.39 -16.26
CA LEU A 302 12.79 31.42 -14.88
C LEU A 302 13.25 32.83 -14.47
N ASN A 303 12.90 33.24 -13.25
CA ASN A 303 13.41 34.47 -12.64
C ASN A 303 14.82 34.25 -12.11
N ASP A 304 15.58 35.33 -11.90
CA ASP A 304 16.97 35.22 -11.41
C ASP A 304 17.07 34.51 -10.05
N ARG A 305 16.09 34.71 -9.15
CA ARG A 305 16.00 33.96 -7.88
C ARG A 305 15.84 32.46 -8.06
N ASP A 306 15.16 32.02 -9.12
CA ASP A 306 14.99 30.61 -9.41
C ASP A 306 16.25 30.02 -10.05
N VAL A 307 17.00 30.84 -10.79
CA VAL A 307 18.33 30.49 -11.29
C VAL A 307 19.32 30.31 -10.14
N GLU A 308 19.33 31.21 -9.15
CA GLU A 308 20.15 31.06 -7.93
C GLU A 308 19.83 29.77 -7.19
N ARG A 309 18.54 29.43 -7.05
CA ARG A 309 18.12 28.16 -6.44
C ARG A 309 18.62 26.94 -7.21
N ILE A 310 18.65 27.01 -8.53
CA ILE A 310 19.22 25.95 -9.37
C ILE A 310 20.72 25.83 -9.15
N GLN A 311 21.44 26.96 -9.07
CA GLN A 311 22.88 26.97 -8.80
C GLN A 311 23.22 26.38 -7.42
N GLN A 312 22.35 26.55 -6.44
CA GLN A 312 22.49 25.98 -5.08
C GLN A 312 22.17 24.48 -5.01
N LEU A 313 21.66 23.85 -6.08
CA LEU A 313 21.36 22.42 -6.06
C LEU A 313 22.66 21.59 -6.02
N PRO A 314 22.75 20.57 -5.15
CA PRO A 314 23.95 19.73 -5.05
C PRO A 314 24.33 19.04 -6.37
N SER A 315 23.34 18.56 -7.15
CA SER A 315 23.62 17.95 -8.45
C SER A 315 24.14 18.93 -9.48
N PHE A 316 23.69 20.19 -9.44
CA PHE A 316 24.15 21.22 -10.34
C PHE A 316 25.56 21.68 -9.97
N MET A 317 25.87 21.81 -8.68
CA MET A 317 27.23 22.08 -8.21
C MET A 317 28.21 21.02 -8.69
N ARG A 318 27.87 19.72 -8.55
CA ARG A 318 28.69 18.62 -9.10
C ARG A 318 28.88 18.74 -10.62
N TYR A 319 27.83 19.10 -11.35
CA TYR A 319 27.92 19.29 -12.79
C TYR A 319 28.87 20.43 -13.15
N VAL A 320 28.85 21.54 -12.40
CA VAL A 320 29.76 22.69 -12.58
C VAL A 320 31.21 22.26 -12.31
N GLU A 321 31.46 21.49 -11.25
CA GLU A 321 32.80 20.96 -10.92
C GLU A 321 33.39 20.09 -12.04
N GLU A 322 32.56 19.36 -12.78
CA GLU A 322 32.98 18.52 -13.91
C GLU A 322 33.25 19.30 -15.21
N GLN A 323 32.85 20.58 -15.31
CA GLN A 323 33.05 21.39 -16.53
C GLN A 323 34.41 22.12 -16.57
N VAL A 324 34.75 22.62 -17.77
CA VAL A 324 35.94 23.44 -18.03
C VAL A 324 35.86 24.76 -17.26
N PRO A 325 36.98 25.32 -16.73
CA PRO A 325 36.97 26.54 -15.92
C PRO A 325 36.30 27.76 -16.59
N GLU A 326 36.39 27.88 -17.91
CA GLU A 326 35.69 28.95 -18.67
C GLU A 326 34.16 28.82 -18.59
N GLU A 327 33.65 27.58 -18.68
CA GLU A 327 32.22 27.29 -18.55
C GLU A 327 31.76 27.46 -17.09
N GLN A 328 32.61 27.17 -16.10
CA GLN A 328 32.29 27.38 -14.68
C GLN A 328 31.99 28.86 -14.40
N VAL A 329 32.83 29.77 -14.89
CA VAL A 329 32.61 31.22 -14.72
C VAL A 329 31.31 31.66 -15.40
N GLN A 330 31.01 31.14 -16.59
CA GLN A 330 29.77 31.47 -17.30
C GLN A 330 28.52 30.93 -16.58
N LEU A 331 28.59 29.72 -16.01
CA LEU A 331 27.50 29.09 -15.25
C LEU A 331 27.20 29.79 -13.92
N LEU A 332 28.20 30.44 -13.31
CA LEU A 332 28.03 31.18 -12.07
C LEU A 332 27.60 32.64 -12.29
N THR A 333 28.01 33.24 -13.41
CA THR A 333 27.84 34.69 -13.65
C THR A 333 26.66 35.03 -14.58
N SER A 334 26.34 34.18 -15.56
CA SER A 334 25.32 34.47 -16.58
C SER A 334 24.04 33.68 -16.36
N SER A 335 22.93 34.37 -16.08
CA SER A 335 21.62 33.73 -15.89
C SER A 335 21.05 33.15 -17.20
N GLU A 336 21.27 33.81 -18.35
CA GLU A 336 20.83 33.29 -19.65
C GLU A 336 21.54 31.99 -20.05
N HIS A 337 22.84 31.89 -19.75
CA HIS A 337 23.61 30.68 -20.02
C HIS A 337 23.10 29.50 -19.18
N VAL A 338 22.82 29.72 -17.89
CA VAL A 338 22.24 28.70 -17.01
C VAL A 338 20.89 28.22 -17.52
N LYS A 339 20.00 29.11 -17.99
CA LYS A 339 18.72 28.72 -18.60
C LYS A 339 18.91 27.83 -19.83
N GLY A 340 19.86 28.16 -20.70
CA GLY A 340 20.21 27.36 -21.87
C GLY A 340 20.76 25.96 -21.51
N VAL A 341 21.59 25.88 -20.46
CA VAL A 341 22.13 24.61 -19.96
C VAL A 341 21.04 23.80 -19.26
N CYS A 342 20.18 24.41 -18.46
CA CYS A 342 19.03 23.75 -17.83
C CYS A 342 18.14 23.07 -18.87
N GLN A 343 17.88 23.70 -20.02
CA GLN A 343 17.14 23.06 -21.11
C GLN A 343 17.84 21.81 -21.67
N LYS A 344 19.17 21.83 -21.79
CA LYS A 344 19.95 20.65 -22.24
C LYS A 344 19.88 19.53 -21.21
N LEU A 345 20.04 19.85 -19.93
CA LEU A 345 19.97 18.91 -18.80
C LEU A 345 18.57 18.30 -18.63
N LEU A 346 17.51 19.10 -18.74
CA LEU A 346 16.15 18.58 -18.74
C LEU A 346 15.93 17.61 -19.93
N LYS A 347 16.46 17.90 -21.11
CA LYS A 347 16.38 16.98 -22.27
C LYS A 347 17.13 15.67 -22.02
N SER A 348 18.28 15.69 -21.34
CA SER A 348 19.03 14.47 -21.00
C SER A 348 18.29 13.66 -19.94
N LEU A 349 17.72 14.27 -18.91
CA LEU A 349 16.89 13.62 -17.89
C LEU A 349 15.68 12.90 -18.49
N HIS A 350 14.91 13.56 -19.35
CA HIS A 350 13.80 12.91 -20.07
C HIS A 350 14.26 11.70 -20.89
N LYS A 351 15.45 11.75 -21.49
CA LYS A 351 16.01 10.65 -22.28
C LYS A 351 16.49 9.52 -21.38
N TYR A 352 17.08 9.84 -20.23
CA TYR A 352 17.49 8.88 -19.22
C TYR A 352 16.28 8.05 -18.75
N HIS A 353 15.20 8.68 -18.28
CA HIS A 353 14.01 7.95 -17.81
C HIS A 353 13.32 7.13 -18.90
N LYS A 354 13.31 7.60 -20.15
CA LYS A 354 12.78 6.83 -21.29
C LYS A 354 13.59 5.55 -21.57
N ASN A 355 14.88 5.54 -21.26
CA ASN A 355 15.72 4.36 -21.46
C ASN A 355 15.80 3.48 -20.20
N PHE A 356 15.67 4.08 -19.02
CA PHE A 356 15.77 3.40 -17.73
C PHE A 356 14.68 2.33 -17.54
N TYR A 357 13.39 2.66 -17.75
CA TYR A 357 12.30 1.71 -17.50
C TYR A 357 12.32 0.46 -18.40
N PRO A 358 12.57 0.57 -19.71
CA PRO A 358 12.71 -0.62 -20.56
C PRO A 358 13.89 -1.50 -20.13
N ALA A 359 15.05 -0.90 -19.84
CA ALA A 359 16.22 -1.65 -19.37
C ALA A 359 15.93 -2.38 -18.04
N LEU A 360 15.22 -1.71 -17.13
CA LEU A 360 14.81 -2.29 -15.84
C LEU A 360 13.85 -3.47 -16.03
N ARG A 361 12.88 -3.35 -16.95
CA ARG A 361 11.94 -4.43 -17.27
C ARG A 361 12.65 -5.63 -17.89
N CYS A 362 13.60 -5.40 -18.80
CA CYS A 362 14.42 -6.49 -19.35
C CYS A 362 15.21 -7.21 -18.26
N LEU A 363 15.83 -6.46 -17.34
CA LEU A 363 16.53 -7.05 -16.20
C LEU A 363 15.58 -7.84 -15.30
N HIS A 364 14.39 -7.31 -15.02
CA HIS A 364 13.39 -8.01 -14.20
C HIS A 364 12.91 -9.33 -14.82
N VAL A 365 12.65 -9.36 -16.13
CA VAL A 365 12.26 -10.59 -16.83
C VAL A 365 13.32 -11.67 -16.62
N LEU A 366 14.60 -11.31 -16.78
CA LEU A 366 15.72 -12.23 -16.59
C LEU A 366 15.90 -12.67 -15.14
N THR A 367 15.67 -11.79 -14.17
CA THR A 367 15.92 -12.09 -12.74
C THR A 367 14.75 -12.77 -12.05
N SER A 368 13.52 -12.55 -12.52
CA SER A 368 12.29 -13.15 -11.97
C SER A 368 12.20 -14.67 -12.15
N ILE A 369 12.96 -15.22 -13.11
CA ILE A 369 12.98 -16.67 -13.40
C ILE A 369 14.06 -17.37 -12.56
N LEU A 370 14.98 -16.62 -11.97
CA LEU A 370 16.10 -17.18 -11.22
C LEU A 370 15.65 -17.76 -9.87
N PRO A 371 16.20 -18.91 -9.46
CA PRO A 371 15.99 -19.42 -8.11
C PRO A 371 16.63 -18.47 -7.09
N LYS A 372 16.02 -18.38 -5.89
CA LYS A 372 16.43 -17.52 -4.76
C LYS A 372 16.22 -16.02 -4.92
N TYR A 373 15.76 -15.53 -6.07
CA TYR A 373 15.40 -14.11 -6.31
C TYR A 373 16.42 -13.09 -5.74
N PRO A 374 17.70 -13.15 -6.15
CA PRO A 374 18.76 -12.32 -5.54
C PRO A 374 18.49 -10.81 -5.64
N LEU A 375 17.80 -10.38 -6.70
CA LEU A 375 17.46 -8.97 -6.96
C LEU A 375 15.98 -8.66 -6.69
N GLY A 376 15.28 -9.55 -5.98
CA GLY A 376 13.86 -9.44 -5.65
C GLY A 376 12.93 -10.19 -6.61
N LYS A 377 11.75 -10.55 -6.09
CA LYS A 377 10.70 -11.28 -6.83
C LYS A 377 9.83 -10.33 -7.64
N GLN A 378 9.62 -9.11 -7.17
CA GLN A 378 8.73 -8.14 -7.80
C GLN A 378 9.54 -7.00 -8.42
N ILE A 379 9.04 -6.43 -9.52
CA ILE A 379 9.71 -5.31 -10.23
C ILE A 379 10.00 -4.10 -9.32
N ARG A 380 9.17 -3.88 -8.28
CA ARG A 380 9.35 -2.79 -7.31
C ARG A 380 10.60 -2.95 -6.46
N GLU A 381 10.98 -4.17 -6.11
CA GLU A 381 12.17 -4.45 -5.28
C GLU A 381 13.43 -4.15 -6.08
N LEU A 382 13.48 -4.64 -7.33
CA LEU A 382 14.53 -4.31 -8.28
C LEU A 382 14.61 -2.80 -8.52
N TYR A 383 13.47 -2.12 -8.68
CA TYR A 383 13.43 -0.67 -8.86
C TYR A 383 14.05 0.07 -7.68
N VAL A 384 13.67 -0.28 -6.44
CA VAL A 384 14.26 0.30 -5.23
C VAL A 384 15.77 0.06 -5.18
N LEU A 385 16.24 -1.16 -5.45
CA LEU A 385 17.66 -1.49 -5.46
C LEU A 385 18.45 -0.66 -6.49
N CYS A 386 17.91 -0.50 -7.71
CA CYS A 386 18.52 0.30 -8.78
C CYS A 386 18.61 1.79 -8.43
N LEU A 387 17.70 2.29 -7.59
CA LEU A 387 17.68 3.68 -7.17
C LEU A 387 18.68 3.96 -6.03
N GLU A 388 18.91 3.00 -5.13
CA GLU A 388 19.81 3.18 -3.98
C GLU A 388 21.28 3.05 -4.33
N LYS A 389 21.61 2.04 -5.14
CA LYS A 389 22.99 1.65 -5.43
C LYS A 389 23.14 1.29 -6.89
N LYS A 390 24.38 1.38 -7.38
CA LYS A 390 24.74 0.83 -8.68
C LYS A 390 24.62 -0.69 -8.60
N VAL A 391 23.71 -1.26 -9.39
CA VAL A 391 23.35 -2.68 -9.29
C VAL A 391 24.56 -3.58 -9.55
N TRP A 392 25.42 -3.24 -10.50
CA TRP A 392 26.60 -4.04 -10.85
C TRP A 392 27.71 -4.06 -9.79
N GLU A 393 27.63 -3.22 -8.75
CA GLU A 393 28.59 -3.24 -7.63
C GLU A 393 28.10 -4.15 -6.49
N THR A 394 26.88 -4.68 -6.60
CA THR A 394 26.26 -5.52 -5.56
C THR A 394 26.59 -7.00 -5.75
N GLN A 395 26.85 -7.71 -4.64
CA GLN A 395 27.16 -9.15 -4.68
C GLN A 395 25.95 -9.97 -5.18
N GLU A 396 24.75 -9.45 -4.93
CA GLU A 396 23.49 -10.00 -5.38
C GLU A 396 23.41 -10.02 -6.92
N TYR A 397 23.90 -8.98 -7.59
CA TYR A 397 23.94 -8.93 -9.05
C TYR A 397 24.94 -9.93 -9.63
N ASP A 398 26.14 -10.05 -9.06
CA ASP A 398 27.13 -11.03 -9.50
C ASP A 398 26.57 -12.45 -9.37
N SER A 399 25.88 -12.73 -8.27
CA SER A 399 25.20 -14.01 -8.08
C SER A 399 24.10 -14.23 -9.13
N ALA A 400 23.32 -13.20 -9.47
CA ALA A 400 22.29 -13.26 -10.50
C ALA A 400 22.90 -13.54 -11.88
N MET A 401 23.97 -12.84 -12.25
CA MET A 401 24.67 -13.04 -13.53
C MET A 401 25.29 -14.43 -13.63
N GLN A 402 25.84 -14.98 -12.54
CA GLN A 402 26.31 -16.36 -12.50
C GLN A 402 25.18 -17.37 -12.70
N LEU A 403 23.99 -17.13 -12.12
CA LEU A 403 22.83 -17.99 -12.33
C LEU A 403 22.27 -17.88 -13.76
N ILE A 404 22.27 -16.68 -14.37
CA ILE A 404 21.89 -16.50 -15.79
C ILE A 404 22.87 -17.25 -16.69
N ARG A 405 24.17 -17.26 -16.36
CA ARG A 405 25.19 -18.10 -17.02
C ARG A 405 24.95 -19.60 -16.84
N MET A 406 23.95 -20.04 -16.09
CA MET A 406 23.59 -21.45 -15.93
C MET A 406 22.22 -21.81 -16.52
N LEU A 407 21.49 -20.84 -17.09
CA LEU A 407 20.15 -21.06 -17.65
C LEU A 407 20.14 -22.01 -18.87
N ALA A 408 19.04 -22.76 -18.96
CA ALA A 408 18.72 -23.62 -20.09
C ALA A 408 18.37 -22.78 -21.34
N LYS A 409 18.47 -23.40 -22.52
CA LYS A 409 18.26 -22.72 -23.80
C LYS A 409 16.83 -22.21 -23.97
N ASP A 410 15.84 -23.06 -23.71
CA ASP A 410 14.43 -22.71 -23.91
C ASP A 410 13.98 -21.58 -22.98
N GLU A 411 14.44 -21.61 -21.73
CA GLU A 411 14.22 -20.55 -20.76
C GLU A 411 14.89 -19.24 -21.20
N LEU A 412 16.14 -19.29 -21.67
CA LEU A 412 16.84 -18.10 -22.15
C LEU A 412 16.17 -17.50 -23.39
N VAL A 413 15.75 -18.31 -24.35
CA VAL A 413 15.06 -17.85 -25.57
C VAL A 413 13.72 -17.21 -25.23
N THR A 414 12.90 -17.83 -24.37
CA THR A 414 11.62 -17.24 -23.94
C THR A 414 11.81 -15.93 -23.17
N CYS A 415 12.88 -15.80 -22.37
CA CYS A 415 13.25 -14.53 -21.74
C CYS A 415 13.61 -13.47 -22.77
N LEU A 416 14.46 -13.83 -23.73
CA LEU A 416 14.94 -12.92 -24.76
C LEU A 416 13.81 -12.44 -25.66
N GLN A 417 12.88 -13.33 -26.06
CA GLN A 417 11.68 -12.97 -26.80
C GLN A 417 10.83 -11.94 -26.03
N LYS A 418 10.57 -12.18 -24.75
CA LYS A 418 9.86 -11.20 -23.88
C LYS A 418 10.61 -9.87 -23.77
N CYS A 419 11.94 -9.89 -23.66
CA CYS A 419 12.77 -8.67 -23.66
C CYS A 419 12.70 -7.92 -24.99
N VAL A 420 12.70 -8.63 -26.12
CA VAL A 420 12.56 -8.04 -27.47
C VAL A 420 11.19 -7.39 -27.61
N GLU A 421 10.10 -8.05 -27.21
CA GLU A 421 8.76 -7.45 -27.18
C GLU A 421 8.77 -6.12 -26.41
N ILE A 422 9.28 -6.11 -25.17
CA ILE A 422 9.37 -4.90 -24.33
C ILE A 422 10.15 -3.78 -25.05
N LEU A 423 11.26 -4.10 -25.70
CA LEU A 423 12.11 -3.12 -26.40
C LEU A 423 11.51 -2.64 -27.72
N THR A 424 10.72 -3.44 -28.43
CA THR A 424 10.07 -3.05 -29.70
C THR A 424 9.00 -1.97 -29.50
N PHE A 425 8.26 -2.04 -28.39
CA PHE A 425 7.28 -1.00 -28.00
C PHE A 425 7.94 0.34 -27.60
N CYS A 426 9.26 0.40 -27.48
CA CYS A 426 9.97 1.62 -27.06
C CYS A 426 10.16 2.61 -28.22
N LYS A 427 9.90 3.89 -27.96
CA LYS A 427 10.08 4.99 -28.95
C LYS A 427 11.54 5.39 -29.17
N SER A 428 12.50 4.89 -28.37
CA SER A 428 13.91 5.31 -28.41
C SER A 428 14.70 4.58 -29.49
N LYS A 429 15.34 5.32 -30.41
CA LYS A 429 16.16 4.76 -31.51
C LYS A 429 17.33 3.88 -31.00
N LYS A 430 17.91 4.20 -29.84
CA LYS A 430 19.01 3.42 -29.25
C LYS A 430 18.53 2.06 -28.74
N LEU A 431 17.42 2.03 -28.00
CA LEU A 431 16.83 0.79 -27.51
C LEU A 431 16.26 -0.09 -28.63
N LYS A 432 15.79 0.50 -29.73
CA LYS A 432 15.41 -0.27 -30.93
C LYS A 432 16.60 -1.00 -31.56
N LYS A 433 17.78 -0.37 -31.61
CA LYS A 433 19.01 -1.04 -32.05
C LYS A 433 19.39 -2.19 -31.11
N VAL A 434 19.23 -1.98 -29.80
CA VAL A 434 19.46 -3.02 -28.79
C VAL A 434 18.47 -4.18 -28.97
N GLY A 435 17.19 -3.88 -29.22
CA GLY A 435 16.17 -4.88 -29.53
C GLY A 435 16.47 -5.68 -30.79
N GLN A 436 16.93 -5.03 -31.86
CA GLN A 436 17.35 -5.71 -33.10
C GLN A 436 18.54 -6.65 -32.88
N GLN A 437 19.55 -6.21 -32.13
CA GLN A 437 20.69 -7.06 -31.80
C GLN A 437 20.30 -8.26 -30.92
N LEU A 438 19.40 -8.07 -29.95
CA LEU A 438 18.86 -9.17 -29.16
C LEU A 438 18.01 -10.13 -30.01
N GLN A 439 17.27 -9.61 -31.00
CA GLN A 439 16.52 -10.41 -31.95
C GLN A 439 17.44 -11.24 -32.86
N ASP A 440 18.55 -10.68 -33.33
CA ASP A 440 19.57 -11.39 -34.11
C ASP A 440 20.22 -12.51 -33.29
N ILE A 441 20.51 -12.24 -32.01
CA ILE A 441 21.07 -13.25 -31.09
C ILE A 441 20.03 -14.34 -30.78
N THR A 442 18.75 -13.99 -30.65
CA THR A 442 17.65 -14.96 -30.46
C THR A 442 17.48 -15.84 -31.69
N ALA A 443 17.52 -15.27 -32.90
CA ALA A 443 17.47 -16.03 -34.15
C ALA A 443 18.70 -16.95 -34.32
N THR A 444 19.87 -16.53 -33.80
CA THR A 444 21.08 -17.36 -33.79
C THR A 444 20.98 -18.50 -32.77
N CYS A 445 20.31 -18.26 -31.62
CA CYS A 445 19.94 -19.32 -30.67
C CYS A 445 19.06 -20.38 -31.33
N GLU A 446 17.98 -19.98 -32.01
CA GLU A 446 17.02 -20.90 -32.62
C GLU A 446 17.66 -21.73 -33.75
N LYS A 447 18.55 -21.14 -34.56
CA LYS A 447 19.33 -21.86 -35.59
C LYS A 447 20.27 -22.94 -35.02
N LEU A 448 20.71 -22.81 -33.76
CA LEU A 448 21.52 -23.84 -33.12
C LEU A 448 20.70 -25.09 -32.71
N ASP A 449 19.37 -25.09 -32.83
CA ASP A 449 18.55 -26.30 -32.65
C ASP A 449 18.50 -27.15 -33.93
N SER A 450 18.48 -26.52 -35.11
CA SER A 450 18.45 -27.26 -36.39
C SER A 450 19.74 -28.05 -36.66
N ASP A 451 20.87 -27.68 -36.06
CA ASP A 451 22.15 -28.37 -36.25
C ASP A 451 22.35 -29.58 -35.32
N ARG A 452 21.49 -29.79 -34.30
CA ARG A 452 21.65 -30.86 -33.29
C ARG A 452 21.00 -32.19 -33.64
N GLU A 453 20.17 -32.28 -34.67
CA GLU A 453 19.56 -33.55 -35.08
C GLU A 453 20.54 -34.52 -35.76
N ASN A 454 21.79 -34.11 -36.05
CA ASN A 454 22.78 -34.94 -36.76
C ASN A 454 23.88 -35.59 -35.91
N ASP A 455 23.98 -35.32 -34.60
CA ASP A 455 25.04 -35.87 -33.75
C ASP A 455 24.49 -36.66 -32.54
N SER A 456 23.85 -37.79 -32.82
CA SER A 456 23.52 -38.80 -31.79
C SER A 456 24.25 -40.13 -32.05
N SER A 457 25.58 -40.14 -31.95
CA SER A 457 26.32 -41.40 -31.75
C SER A 457 26.36 -41.72 -30.24
N GLY A 458 25.31 -42.39 -29.76
CA GLY A 458 25.25 -42.92 -28.40
C GLY A 458 26.29 -44.02 -28.19
N LYS A 459 27.28 -43.79 -27.32
CA LYS A 459 28.06 -44.89 -26.71
C LYS A 459 27.45 -45.25 -25.37
N GLY A 460 26.83 -46.42 -25.32
CA GLY A 460 26.25 -47.01 -24.11
C GLY A 460 27.31 -47.22 -23.02
N LEU A 461 26.96 -46.88 -21.78
CA LEU A 461 27.79 -47.13 -20.60
C LEU A 461 27.69 -48.62 -20.22
N GLN A 462 28.80 -49.35 -20.33
CA GLN A 462 28.97 -50.65 -19.67
C GLN A 462 29.22 -50.45 -18.16
N LYS A 463 28.73 -51.39 -17.35
CA LYS A 463 28.90 -51.42 -15.89
C LYS A 463 30.39 -51.53 -15.53
N THR A 464 30.92 -50.58 -14.75
CA THR A 464 32.25 -50.70 -14.13
C THR A 464 32.25 -50.18 -12.69
N ASP A 465 33.18 -50.72 -11.90
CA ASP A 465 33.27 -50.62 -10.43
C ASP A 465 33.28 -49.19 -9.88
N LEU A 466 32.77 -49.04 -8.66
CA LEU A 466 32.65 -47.78 -7.88
C LEU A 466 33.94 -46.95 -7.90
N PHE A 467 35.10 -47.60 -7.83
CA PHE A 467 36.41 -46.94 -7.87
C PHE A 467 36.77 -46.37 -9.25
N HIS A 468 36.42 -47.10 -10.31
CA HIS A 468 36.57 -46.62 -11.68
C HIS A 468 35.63 -45.44 -11.91
N LEU A 469 34.39 -45.52 -11.43
CA LEU A 469 33.41 -44.44 -11.48
C LEU A 469 33.90 -43.18 -10.72
N GLN A 470 34.47 -43.34 -9.52
CA GLN A 470 35.02 -42.22 -8.75
C GLN A 470 36.23 -41.57 -9.42
N LYS A 471 37.14 -42.38 -9.99
CA LYS A 471 38.28 -41.88 -10.77
C LYS A 471 37.83 -41.20 -12.08
N THR A 472 36.87 -41.78 -12.78
CA THR A 472 36.30 -41.18 -14.00
C THR A 472 35.53 -39.91 -13.68
N LEU A 473 34.85 -39.82 -12.53
CA LEU A 473 34.18 -38.60 -12.06
C LEU A 473 35.16 -37.50 -11.66
N LEU A 474 36.30 -37.85 -11.06
CA LEU A 474 37.40 -36.91 -10.76
C LEU A 474 38.09 -36.42 -12.04
N GLU A 475 38.39 -37.32 -12.98
CA GLU A 475 38.92 -36.98 -14.31
C GLU A 475 37.90 -36.16 -15.12
N MET A 476 36.61 -36.45 -15.04
CA MET A 476 35.54 -35.61 -15.60
C MET A 476 35.45 -34.23 -14.92
N LYS A 477 35.81 -34.11 -13.65
CA LYS A 477 35.85 -32.85 -12.90
C LYS A 477 37.05 -31.99 -13.34
N GLU A 478 38.19 -32.60 -13.63
CA GLU A 478 39.37 -31.94 -14.20
C GLU A 478 39.14 -31.56 -15.68
N CYS A 479 38.54 -32.44 -16.49
CA CYS A 479 38.17 -32.14 -17.88
C CYS A 479 37.03 -31.11 -18.00
N ARG A 480 36.17 -30.92 -16.99
CA ARG A 480 35.17 -29.85 -16.99
C ARG A 480 35.78 -28.45 -16.95
N ARG A 481 37.01 -28.29 -16.42
CA ARG A 481 37.73 -27.01 -16.44
C ARG A 481 38.34 -26.69 -17.80
N THR A 482 38.54 -27.70 -18.66
CA THR A 482 39.22 -27.59 -19.97
C THR A 482 38.32 -27.92 -21.17
N ARG A 483 37.03 -28.24 -20.96
CA ARG A 483 36.07 -28.39 -22.07
C ARG A 483 35.94 -27.09 -22.85
N ARG A 484 36.19 -27.14 -24.17
CA ARG A 484 35.85 -26.06 -25.09
C ARG A 484 34.39 -25.68 -24.85
N LYS A 485 34.15 -24.40 -24.56
CA LYS A 485 32.79 -23.87 -24.32
C LYS A 485 31.91 -24.31 -25.48
N THR A 486 30.75 -24.87 -25.18
CA THR A 486 29.79 -25.25 -26.24
C THR A 486 29.40 -23.99 -27.05
N PRO A 487 29.03 -24.11 -28.34
CA PRO A 487 28.58 -22.95 -29.13
C PRO A 487 27.47 -22.16 -28.43
N TYR A 488 26.58 -22.88 -27.74
CA TYR A 488 25.54 -22.30 -26.88
C TYR A 488 26.11 -21.57 -25.65
N GLU A 489 27.13 -22.11 -24.96
CA GLU A 489 27.79 -21.43 -23.85
C GLU A 489 28.50 -20.14 -24.27
N ILE A 490 29.09 -20.11 -25.47
CA ILE A 490 29.73 -18.91 -26.02
C ILE A 490 28.66 -17.84 -26.27
N LEU A 491 27.57 -18.23 -26.92
CA LEU A 491 26.47 -17.32 -27.21
C LEU A 491 25.75 -16.85 -25.93
N ARG A 492 25.55 -17.73 -24.95
CA ARG A 492 25.01 -17.37 -23.62
C ARG A 492 25.91 -16.37 -22.89
N ASN A 493 27.23 -16.56 -22.93
CA ASN A 493 28.16 -15.58 -22.35
C ASN A 493 28.07 -14.23 -23.08
N ALA A 494 28.00 -14.24 -24.41
CA ALA A 494 27.81 -13.01 -25.19
C ALA A 494 26.48 -12.31 -24.85
N VAL A 495 25.39 -13.06 -24.64
CA VAL A 495 24.10 -12.52 -24.16
C VAL A 495 24.24 -11.89 -22.78
N VAL A 496 24.87 -12.58 -21.84
CA VAL A 496 25.08 -12.08 -20.47
C VAL A 496 25.92 -10.81 -20.49
N ASP A 497 27.02 -10.79 -21.23
CA ASP A 497 27.90 -9.64 -21.34
C ASP A 497 27.19 -8.47 -22.03
N TYR A 498 26.28 -8.76 -22.98
CA TYR A 498 25.44 -7.75 -23.63
C TYR A 498 24.39 -7.16 -22.67
N ILE A 499 23.73 -8.00 -21.85
CA ILE A 499 22.83 -7.56 -20.79
C ILE A 499 23.59 -6.73 -19.77
N ASP A 500 24.79 -7.15 -19.37
CA ASP A 500 25.62 -6.41 -18.42
C ASP A 500 25.98 -5.02 -18.97
N ASN A 501 26.32 -4.92 -20.26
CA ASN A 501 26.53 -3.65 -20.93
C ASN A 501 25.24 -2.80 -20.99
N LEU A 502 24.08 -3.41 -21.23
CA LEU A 502 22.78 -2.72 -21.20
C LEU A 502 22.47 -2.15 -19.81
N VAL A 503 22.70 -2.93 -18.76
CA VAL A 503 22.52 -2.52 -17.36
C VAL A 503 23.49 -1.37 -17.03
N LYS A 504 24.78 -1.53 -17.31
CA LYS A 504 25.80 -0.50 -17.06
C LYS A 504 25.54 0.78 -17.81
N THR A 505 25.00 0.74 -19.03
CA THR A 505 24.77 1.96 -19.82
C THR A 505 23.50 2.72 -19.44
N HIS A 506 22.47 2.03 -18.92
CA HIS A 506 21.13 2.60 -18.78
C HIS A 506 20.55 2.58 -17.36
N LEU A 507 21.10 1.78 -16.42
CA LEU A 507 20.59 1.63 -15.05
C LEU A 507 21.51 2.29 -14.00
N TYR A 508 22.02 3.48 -14.30
CA TYR A 508 22.66 4.32 -13.26
C TYR A 508 21.61 4.84 -12.26
N PRO A 509 21.98 5.06 -10.98
CA PRO A 509 21.12 5.75 -10.04
C PRO A 509 20.78 7.17 -10.51
N PRO A 510 19.57 7.69 -10.23
CA PRO A 510 19.18 9.03 -10.66
C PRO A 510 20.00 10.14 -9.98
N GLU A 511 20.56 9.89 -8.80
CA GLU A 511 21.42 10.83 -8.06
C GLU A 511 22.70 11.20 -8.82
N SER A 512 23.09 10.39 -9.81
CA SER A 512 24.22 10.68 -10.69
C SER A 512 23.87 11.60 -11.85
N GLN A 513 22.59 11.90 -12.08
CA GLN A 513 22.16 12.80 -13.15
C GLN A 513 22.06 14.24 -12.60
N PRO A 514 22.48 15.24 -13.37
CA PRO A 514 22.31 16.64 -12.97
C PRO A 514 20.82 17.01 -12.98
N LEU A 515 20.41 17.88 -12.04
CA LEU A 515 19.03 18.36 -11.84
C LEU A 515 18.00 17.28 -11.49
N TYR A 516 18.41 16.13 -10.94
CA TYR A 516 17.48 15.06 -10.58
C TYR A 516 16.50 15.48 -9.46
N GLU A 517 16.89 16.40 -8.57
CA GLU A 517 16.09 16.89 -7.44
C GLU A 517 14.79 17.56 -7.88
N VAL A 518 14.75 18.08 -9.11
CA VAL A 518 13.55 18.70 -9.70
C VAL A 518 12.44 17.67 -9.93
N TRP A 519 12.78 16.39 -10.10
CA TRP A 519 11.82 15.31 -10.35
C TRP A 519 11.67 14.37 -9.16
N TYR A 520 12.71 14.25 -8.33
CA TYR A 520 12.79 13.30 -7.24
C TYR A 520 12.53 13.95 -5.87
N TYR A 521 11.54 13.42 -5.15
CA TYR A 521 11.35 13.75 -3.75
C TYR A 521 12.16 12.83 -2.82
N SER A 522 13.05 13.42 -2.03
CA SER A 522 14.04 12.68 -1.20
C SER A 522 13.79 12.71 0.32
N SER A 523 12.89 13.55 0.84
CA SER A 523 12.71 13.69 2.30
C SER A 523 11.88 12.56 2.90
N SER A 524 12.54 11.43 3.16
CA SER A 524 11.93 10.25 3.81
C SER A 524 11.54 10.50 5.27
N GLY A 525 12.34 11.27 6.02
CA GLY A 525 12.08 11.57 7.43
C GLY A 525 10.78 12.37 7.63
N THR A 526 10.54 13.39 6.80
CA THR A 526 9.31 14.19 6.86
C THR A 526 8.09 13.34 6.52
N VAL A 527 8.17 12.54 5.45
CA VAL A 527 7.06 11.63 5.07
C VAL A 527 6.76 10.62 6.16
N ARG A 528 7.79 9.98 6.73
CA ARG A 528 7.62 9.03 7.82
C ARG A 528 6.91 9.66 9.02
N ARG A 529 7.29 10.88 9.42
CA ARG A 529 6.67 11.60 10.54
C ARG A 529 5.19 11.95 10.30
N HIS A 530 4.82 12.31 9.06
CA HIS A 530 3.44 12.69 8.73
C HIS A 530 2.53 11.48 8.51
N LEU A 531 3.03 10.40 7.91
CA LEU A 531 2.23 9.22 7.59
C LEU A 531 2.19 8.21 8.73
N ASN A 532 3.32 7.98 9.40
CA ASN A 532 3.44 7.05 10.51
C ASN A 532 3.86 7.81 11.75
N ALA A 533 2.91 8.58 12.29
CA ALA A 533 3.13 9.39 13.48
C ALA A 533 3.37 8.50 14.70
N THR A 534 4.45 8.78 15.43
CA THR A 534 4.80 8.08 16.68
C THR A 534 4.59 9.00 17.88
N PRO A 535 3.34 9.34 18.26
CA PRO A 535 3.07 10.34 19.29
C PRO A 535 3.65 9.94 20.65
N ARG A 536 3.60 8.64 20.98
CA ARG A 536 4.21 8.11 22.22
C ARG A 536 5.70 8.42 22.29
N THR A 537 6.46 8.13 21.24
CA THR A 537 7.90 8.39 21.22
C THR A 537 8.18 9.89 21.30
N SER A 538 7.42 10.73 20.59
CA SER A 538 7.56 12.18 20.65
C SER A 538 7.33 12.75 22.06
N ILE A 539 6.27 12.30 22.74
CA ILE A 539 5.96 12.70 24.12
C ILE A 539 7.05 12.20 25.08
N GLN A 540 7.48 10.94 24.95
CA GLN A 540 8.55 10.40 25.79
C GLN A 540 9.87 11.14 25.59
N THR A 541 10.25 11.45 24.34
CA THR A 541 11.45 12.26 24.06
C THR A 541 11.31 13.67 24.62
N ALA A 542 10.13 14.29 24.54
CA ALA A 542 9.88 15.63 25.10
C ALA A 542 9.99 15.66 26.63
N LEU A 543 9.45 14.64 27.31
CA LEU A 543 9.50 14.54 28.78
C LEU A 543 10.87 14.11 29.31
N SER A 544 11.58 13.21 28.59
CA SER A 544 12.94 12.78 28.96
C SER A 544 14.01 13.84 28.65
N HIS A 545 13.92 14.47 27.47
CA HIS A 545 14.93 15.38 26.92
C HIS A 545 14.29 16.68 26.38
N PRO A 546 13.87 17.61 27.27
CA PRO A 546 13.23 18.87 26.86
C PRO A 546 14.15 19.77 26.03
N TYR A 547 15.48 19.59 26.12
CA TYR A 547 16.48 20.30 25.32
C TYR A 547 16.24 20.20 23.81
N CYS A 548 15.77 19.03 23.32
CA CYS A 548 15.54 18.82 21.89
C CYS A 548 14.51 19.79 21.28
N TYR A 549 13.62 20.35 22.11
CA TYR A 549 12.57 21.27 21.69
C TYR A 549 12.83 22.72 22.13
N LEU A 550 13.32 22.92 23.36
CA LEU A 550 13.51 24.26 23.94
C LEU A 550 14.89 24.87 23.65
N GLN A 551 15.89 24.07 23.24
CA GLN A 551 17.25 24.52 22.87
C GLN A 551 17.92 25.49 23.87
N ASN A 552 17.64 25.33 25.17
CA ASN A 552 18.25 26.12 26.23
C ASN A 552 19.43 25.36 26.86
N GLU A 553 20.61 25.96 26.91
CA GLU A 553 21.83 25.33 27.45
C GLU A 553 21.68 24.89 28.93
N ALA A 554 20.82 25.52 29.72
CA ALA A 554 20.52 25.09 31.11
C ALA A 554 19.85 23.70 31.20
N LEU A 555 19.31 23.19 30.11
CA LEU A 555 18.64 21.89 30.01
C LEU A 555 19.52 20.81 29.38
N LYS A 556 20.75 21.16 29.01
CA LYS A 556 21.70 20.27 28.34
C LYS A 556 22.35 19.36 29.39
N ASN A 557 21.74 18.21 29.61
CA ASN A 557 22.26 17.18 30.50
C ASN A 557 22.66 15.94 29.71
N ASP A 558 23.73 15.28 30.16
CA ASP A 558 24.02 13.89 29.81
C ASP A 558 22.92 12.97 30.38
N SER A 559 22.63 11.90 29.64
CA SER A 559 21.54 10.97 29.88
C SER A 559 21.49 10.48 31.34
N GLY A 560 20.34 10.65 32.00
CA GLY A 560 20.04 10.07 33.31
C GLY A 560 20.09 11.03 34.51
N ILE A 561 20.64 12.24 34.37
CA ILE A 561 20.65 13.22 35.46
C ILE A 561 19.42 14.14 35.35
N ILE A 562 18.69 14.29 36.46
CA ILE A 562 17.57 15.24 36.57
C ILE A 562 18.15 16.66 36.61
N SER A 563 17.96 17.44 35.54
CA SER A 563 18.27 18.88 35.59
C SER A 563 17.25 19.53 36.51
N SER A 564 17.72 20.24 37.53
CA SER A 564 16.88 21.01 38.42
C SER A 564 16.22 22.20 37.69
N ALA A 565 16.78 22.65 36.56
CA ALA A 565 16.21 23.69 35.70
C ALA A 565 15.13 23.18 34.72
N ALA A 566 14.80 21.88 34.73
CA ALA A 566 13.79 21.31 33.85
C ALA A 566 12.35 21.71 34.23
N PRO A 567 11.40 21.73 33.29
CA PRO A 567 9.99 21.92 33.60
C PRO A 567 9.47 20.88 34.61
N ASP A 568 8.53 21.28 35.47
CA ASP A 568 8.00 20.44 36.56
C ASP A 568 7.49 19.08 36.06
N ILE A 569 6.78 19.05 34.93
CA ILE A 569 6.28 17.82 34.31
C ILE A 569 7.40 16.85 33.90
N CYS A 570 8.55 17.38 33.46
CA CYS A 570 9.71 16.56 33.07
C CYS A 570 10.42 15.99 34.31
N ILE A 571 10.51 16.77 35.39
CA ILE A 571 11.08 16.31 36.66
C ILE A 571 10.23 15.18 37.24
N ILE A 572 8.92 15.41 37.33
CA ILE A 572 7.95 14.44 37.84
C ILE A 572 7.92 13.20 36.95
N TYR A 573 8.03 13.37 35.63
CA TYR A 573 8.21 12.25 34.72
C TYR A 573 9.54 11.49 34.95
N LYS A 574 10.67 12.14 35.20
CA LYS A 574 11.91 11.38 35.51
C LYS A 574 11.78 10.58 36.81
N LEU A 575 11.21 11.19 37.85
CA LEU A 575 10.94 10.53 39.13
C LEU A 575 9.96 9.35 38.97
N HIS A 576 8.90 9.49 38.16
CA HIS A 576 7.95 8.39 37.93
C HIS A 576 8.61 7.17 37.26
N LEU A 577 9.68 7.37 36.48
CA LEU A 577 10.40 6.27 35.83
C LEU A 577 11.19 5.44 36.83
N GLU A 578 11.75 6.08 37.86
CA GLU A 578 12.50 5.46 38.97
C GLU A 578 11.58 4.70 39.92
N CYS A 579 10.32 5.15 40.05
CA CYS A 579 9.32 4.47 40.87
C CYS A 579 8.81 3.16 40.24
N GLY A 580 8.41 2.24 41.13
CA GLY A 580 7.77 0.98 40.77
C GLY A 580 6.33 1.13 40.26
N ARG A 581 5.59 0.01 40.21
CA ARG A 581 4.22 -0.04 39.66
C ARG A 581 3.21 0.79 40.45
N LEU A 582 3.35 0.85 41.77
CA LEU A 582 2.53 1.67 42.67
C LEU A 582 3.42 2.75 43.24
N ILE A 583 3.03 4.01 43.03
CA ILE A 583 3.77 5.19 43.45
C ILE A 583 3.04 5.78 44.65
N ASN A 584 3.73 5.93 45.78
CA ASN A 584 3.23 6.67 46.94
C ASN A 584 3.28 8.17 46.63
N LEU A 585 2.14 8.87 46.75
CA LEU A 585 2.05 10.30 46.44
C LEU A 585 2.92 11.16 47.35
N TYR A 586 3.05 10.78 48.63
CA TYR A 586 3.81 11.56 49.59
C TYR A 586 5.32 11.50 49.32
N ASP A 587 5.86 10.29 49.15
CA ASP A 587 7.27 10.08 48.82
C ASP A 587 7.64 10.76 47.49
N TRP A 588 6.70 10.75 46.53
CA TRP A 588 6.91 11.40 45.24
C TRP A 588 6.88 12.92 45.32
N LEU A 589 6.01 13.51 46.16
CA LEU A 589 5.99 14.93 46.47
C LEU A 589 7.30 15.37 47.15
N GLU A 590 7.80 14.60 48.11
CA GLU A 590 9.05 14.87 48.82
C GLU A 590 10.25 14.82 47.87
N ALA A 591 10.32 13.80 47.02
CA ALA A 591 11.34 13.70 45.96
C ALA A 591 11.28 14.87 44.97
N TYR A 592 10.08 15.32 44.57
CA TYR A 592 9.94 16.50 43.72
C TYR A 592 10.39 17.79 44.44
N ALA A 593 9.97 17.97 45.69
CA ALA A 593 10.30 19.15 46.49
C ALA A 593 11.82 19.31 46.65
N THR A 594 12.54 18.22 46.92
CA THR A 594 14.02 18.23 47.05
C THR A 594 14.72 18.65 45.74
N VAL A 595 14.29 18.13 44.60
CA VAL A 595 14.84 18.51 43.28
C VAL A 595 14.51 19.98 42.95
N ALA A 596 13.28 20.42 43.23
CA ALA A 596 12.85 21.79 42.98
C ALA A 596 13.57 22.81 43.89
N THR A 597 13.87 22.46 45.15
CA THR A 597 14.70 23.31 46.03
C THR A 597 16.14 23.42 45.54
N ALA A 598 16.70 22.34 45.00
CA ALA A 598 18.05 22.36 44.42
C ALA A 598 18.14 23.25 43.16
N ALA A 599 17.03 23.46 42.46
CA ALA A 599 16.94 24.38 41.31
C ALA A 599 17.09 25.85 41.70
N GLU A 600 16.62 26.21 42.89
CA GLU A 600 16.60 27.58 43.40
C GLU A 600 17.94 28.00 44.06
N GLY A 601 18.94 27.11 44.09
CA GLY A 601 20.26 27.39 44.68
C GLY A 601 20.24 27.56 46.20
N LYS A 602 19.18 27.11 46.88
CA LYS A 602 19.06 27.12 48.34
C LYS A 602 19.60 25.80 48.92
N ASP A 603 20.38 25.89 50.01
CA ASP A 603 20.89 24.72 50.72
C ASP A 603 19.72 23.82 51.19
N PRO A 604 19.82 22.48 51.05
CA PRO A 604 18.79 21.53 51.49
C PRO A 604 18.59 21.51 53.02
N SER A 605 19.46 22.17 53.79
CA SER A 605 19.36 22.34 55.24
C SER A 605 18.52 23.55 55.67
N ALA A 606 18.08 24.41 54.75
CA ALA A 606 17.18 25.54 55.02
C ALA A 606 15.68 25.16 54.94
N ILE A 607 15.35 23.87 55.09
CA ILE A 607 13.97 23.41 55.26
C ILE A 607 13.59 23.68 56.72
N GLU A 608 13.16 24.90 57.03
CA GLU A 608 12.46 25.19 58.28
C GLU A 608 11.17 24.35 58.33
N GLY A 609 11.18 23.28 59.11
CA GLY A 609 9.99 22.67 59.69
C GLY A 609 9.08 21.89 58.74
N GLY A 610 9.61 20.98 57.92
CA GLY A 610 8.86 19.84 57.34
C GLY A 610 7.60 20.17 56.51
N LYS A 611 7.32 21.44 56.24
CA LYS A 611 6.20 21.89 55.40
C LYS A 611 6.73 22.17 54.01
N VAL A 612 6.26 21.38 53.05
CA VAL A 612 6.46 21.66 51.62
C VAL A 612 5.80 23.00 51.32
N ASP A 613 6.51 23.90 50.64
CA ASP A 613 6.00 25.18 50.16
C ASP A 613 4.68 24.96 49.38
N GLU A 614 3.63 25.71 49.73
CA GLU A 614 2.29 25.58 49.14
C GLU A 614 2.32 25.73 47.61
N LEU A 615 3.23 26.57 47.10
CA LEU A 615 3.42 26.75 45.66
C LEU A 615 4.04 25.51 44.99
N LYS A 616 5.00 24.85 45.64
CA LYS A 616 5.60 23.60 45.14
C LYS A 616 4.60 22.46 45.19
N HIS A 617 3.77 22.42 46.22
CA HIS A 617 2.67 21.47 46.33
C HIS A 617 1.64 21.65 45.20
N ALA A 618 1.25 22.90 44.88
CA ALA A 618 0.33 23.19 43.78
C ALA A 618 0.92 22.81 42.41
N ARG A 619 2.22 23.09 42.17
CA ARG A 619 2.93 22.68 40.94
C ARG A 619 3.00 21.16 40.80
N PHE A 620 3.27 20.45 41.90
CA PHE A 620 3.25 18.99 41.92
C PHE A 620 1.88 18.45 41.52
N ILE A 621 0.80 18.89 42.19
CA ILE A 621 -0.57 18.43 41.87
C ILE A 621 -0.89 18.67 40.40
N ARG A 622 -0.55 19.85 39.86
CA ARG A 622 -0.75 20.18 38.45
C ARG A 622 -0.02 19.21 37.53
N ALA A 623 1.27 18.98 37.75
CA ALA A 623 2.05 18.10 36.91
C ALA A 623 1.61 16.63 37.03
N VAL A 624 1.22 16.15 38.22
CA VAL A 624 0.61 14.82 38.38
C VAL A 624 -0.69 14.71 37.60
N SER A 625 -1.54 15.75 37.64
CA SER A 625 -2.78 15.80 36.86
C SER A 625 -2.52 15.80 35.35
N GLU A 626 -1.47 16.50 34.89
CA GLU A 626 -1.03 16.48 33.49
C GLU A 626 -0.51 15.08 33.09
N LEU A 627 0.23 14.37 33.97
CA LEU A 627 0.64 12.97 33.72
C LEU A 627 -0.54 11.99 33.69
N GLU A 628 -1.56 12.20 34.53
CA GLU A 628 -2.81 11.42 34.50
C GLU A 628 -3.58 11.69 33.20
N PHE A 629 -3.68 12.94 32.78
CA PHE A 629 -4.30 13.32 31.50
C PHE A 629 -3.59 12.68 30.30
N LEU A 630 -2.25 12.62 30.31
CA LEU A 630 -1.45 11.94 29.28
C LEU A 630 -1.52 10.41 29.37
N GLY A 631 -2.13 9.84 30.42
CA GLY A 631 -2.30 8.40 30.60
C GLY A 631 -1.06 7.65 31.09
N PHE A 632 -0.07 8.35 31.65
CA PHE A 632 1.10 7.70 32.27
C PHE A 632 0.77 7.07 33.62
N VAL A 633 -0.18 7.68 34.32
CA VAL A 633 -0.52 7.42 35.72
C VAL A 633 -2.04 7.36 35.86
N LYS A 634 -2.58 6.54 36.76
CA LYS A 634 -4.03 6.42 37.03
C LYS A 634 -4.32 6.21 38.51
N SER A 635 -5.29 6.95 39.02
CA SER A 635 -5.82 6.79 40.39
C SER A 635 -6.24 5.33 40.67
N THR A 636 -5.80 4.79 41.81
CA THR A 636 -6.16 3.43 42.24
C THR A 636 -6.90 3.44 43.57
N LYS A 637 -7.85 2.51 43.71
CA LYS A 637 -8.52 2.22 44.98
C LYS A 637 -7.86 1.06 45.75
N GLN A 638 -6.76 0.51 45.23
CA GLN A 638 -6.10 -0.66 45.83
C GLN A 638 -5.33 -0.31 47.11
N LYS A 639 -4.74 0.88 47.17
CA LYS A 639 -4.10 1.44 48.35
C LYS A 639 -4.45 2.92 48.45
N THR A 640 -4.69 3.41 49.65
CA THR A 640 -4.88 4.84 49.92
C THR A 640 -3.61 5.61 49.56
N ASP A 641 -3.75 6.79 48.99
CA ASP A 641 -2.65 7.70 48.64
C ASP A 641 -1.61 7.15 47.64
N HIS A 642 -2.00 6.13 46.86
CA HIS A 642 -1.17 5.55 45.82
C HIS A 642 -1.76 5.76 44.43
N VAL A 643 -0.87 5.95 43.47
CA VAL A 643 -1.23 6.00 42.05
C VAL A 643 -0.54 4.86 41.30
N ALA A 644 -1.26 4.25 40.36
CA ALA A 644 -0.70 3.21 39.51
C ALA A 644 -0.06 3.82 38.27
N ARG A 645 1.13 3.34 37.97
CA ARG A 645 1.79 3.57 36.70
C ARG A 645 1.16 2.65 35.64
N LEU A 646 0.76 3.23 34.51
CA LEU A 646 0.16 2.51 33.37
C LEU A 646 1.18 2.14 32.28
N THR A 647 2.32 2.83 32.24
CA THR A 647 3.35 2.64 31.22
C THR A 647 4.55 1.87 31.76
N TRP A 648 5.09 0.94 30.97
CA TRP A 648 6.32 0.23 31.30
C TRP A 648 7.55 0.94 30.74
N GLY A 649 8.54 1.16 31.61
CA GLY A 649 9.95 1.41 31.26
C GLY A 649 10.30 2.80 30.73
N GLY A 650 11.39 3.37 31.27
CA GLY A 650 12.25 4.26 30.49
C GLY A 650 12.88 3.45 29.36
N CYS A 651 12.84 3.98 28.14
CA CYS A 651 13.63 3.47 27.02
C CYS A 651 14.89 4.31 26.89
#